data_AF-A0A0D2AQL6-F1
#
_entry.id   AF-A0A0D2AQL6-F1
#
_cell.length_a   1.000
_cell.length_b   1.000
_cell.length_c   1.000
_cell.angle_alpha   90.00
_cell.angle_beta   90.00
_cell.angle_gamma   90.00
#
_symmetry.space_group_name_H-M   'P 1'
#
loop_
_entity.id
_entity.type
_entity.pdbx_description
1 polymer ?
#
loop_
_entity_poly.entity_id
_entity_poly.type
_entity_poly.pdbx_seq_one_letter_code
_entity_poly.pdbx_strand_id
1 'polypeptide(L)'
;MGDNLPYRPKGDSDEAGRNDDLDDEEEEIDETGYKTVRDAVLFAIEVNKSMLRVPQPTSASKKSDNSSPLLAALKCAYHLMQQRIISTPKDLMGILLFGTEASKFYDEDENSKGGWSFPHCYLLTDLDVPEADDVKALKELVEAESPESAEIFKPAKEPVSMHNVLFCANQIFQQKAANFTSRRLFIVTDNDDPHSSNKESRSQATVRAKDLYDLGVTIELFPISTADHAFDTKLFWDDIVYRSSPSDPDAIVHNPPSIVDAGGSKLVSGAGDGISLLQSLLSTIASKVAPKRALFSSVPLELAPDFKISVKGYLLYKHQKPARSSYIYLGSERPQIVTGYTEQVAEVESDRRPVEKAEIRKAYTFGGEKVTFSDEEVKKLRNFGPPVIRVIGFKPMSKLPMWANIKNSTFLYPSEEDFVGSTRVYSALHRKLTKDQLFGLTWFVPRKNAAPVMAAMVPTLTAEGSDDKPNAAGVSATGAPQGLHLIPLPFADDIRQNPPSTHEVPLRAPDELVDAMRPIIQQLNLPKGIYDPSKYPNPSLQWHYRILQALALDDEIPEQPEDRTIPKFRQIDKRVGSETIEWGKVLEKAYKQYQAENPDAVPTGSKRATTNGAAGSSSAATKKVKTDAAGGTNEEEIRKLWQKGQLAKLTVAELKDFCATKKIPVAGKKADIVERIEEWLENK
;
A
#
# COMPACT_ATOMS: atom_id res chain seq x y z
N MET A 1 8.38 13.25 -55.61
CA MET A 1 9.59 12.45 -55.29
C MET A 1 9.63 12.37 -53.78
N GLY A 2 8.96 11.41 -53.15
CA GLY A 2 9.13 9.97 -53.33
C GLY A 2 10.17 9.53 -52.29
N ASP A 3 9.72 9.13 -51.11
CA ASP A 3 9.62 7.72 -50.69
C ASP A 3 10.96 7.10 -50.31
N ASN A 4 11.11 6.78 -49.02
CA ASN A 4 11.63 5.49 -48.51
C ASN A 4 12.09 5.63 -47.05
N LEU A 5 11.17 5.47 -46.12
CA LEU A 5 11.48 4.77 -44.86
C LEU A 5 10.56 3.55 -44.79
N PRO A 6 11.10 2.33 -44.64
CA PRO A 6 10.35 1.11 -44.83
C PRO A 6 9.28 0.94 -43.76
N TYR A 7 8.04 1.03 -44.21
CA TYR A 7 6.84 0.54 -43.54
C TYR A 7 7.02 -0.94 -43.23
N ARG A 8 7.17 -1.27 -41.94
CA ARG A 8 7.16 -2.65 -41.45
C ARG A 8 5.68 -3.08 -41.36
N PRO A 9 5.25 -4.15 -42.05
CA PRO A 9 3.85 -4.57 -42.02
C PRO A 9 3.47 -4.96 -40.58
N LYS A 10 2.33 -4.45 -40.10
CA LYS A 10 1.57 -5.08 -39.01
C LYS A 10 1.12 -6.46 -39.50
N GLY A 11 1.95 -7.47 -39.25
CA GLY A 11 1.61 -8.88 -39.39
C GLY A 11 1.64 -9.51 -38.01
N ASP A 12 0.47 -9.99 -37.58
CA ASP A 12 0.22 -11.01 -36.56
C ASP A 12 1.21 -11.09 -35.39
N SER A 13 0.92 -10.32 -34.34
CA SER A 13 1.35 -10.64 -32.98
C SER A 13 0.34 -10.23 -31.89
N ASP A 14 -0.93 -10.00 -32.26
CA ASP A 14 -2.02 -9.67 -31.32
C ASP A 14 -2.81 -10.89 -30.83
N GLU A 15 -2.35 -12.12 -31.11
CA GLU A 15 -2.91 -13.36 -30.54
C GLU A 15 -2.12 -13.95 -29.36
N ALA A 16 -0.92 -13.46 -29.06
CA ALA A 16 -0.11 -13.98 -27.95
C ALA A 16 -0.34 -13.25 -26.61
N GLY A 17 -1.16 -12.21 -26.57
CA GLY A 17 -1.41 -11.39 -25.37
C GLY A 17 -2.79 -11.54 -24.74
N ARG A 18 -3.63 -12.48 -25.22
CA ARG A 18 -5.01 -12.67 -24.73
C ARG A 18 -5.24 -13.94 -23.91
N ASN A 19 -4.24 -14.80 -23.77
CA ASN A 19 -4.37 -16.05 -23.02
C ASN A 19 -3.79 -16.02 -21.60
N ASP A 20 -3.11 -14.94 -21.18
CA ASP A 20 -2.60 -14.84 -19.80
C ASP A 20 -3.64 -14.32 -18.80
N ASP A 21 -4.77 -13.75 -19.24
CA ASP A 21 -5.81 -13.20 -18.33
C ASP A 21 -6.79 -14.27 -17.79
N LEU A 22 -6.72 -15.52 -18.25
CA LEU A 22 -7.64 -16.59 -17.82
C LEU A 22 -7.04 -17.59 -16.83
N ASP A 23 -5.70 -17.65 -16.71
CA ASP A 23 -5.02 -18.55 -15.77
C ASP A 23 -4.62 -17.85 -14.44
N ASP A 24 -4.66 -16.51 -14.39
CA ASP A 24 -4.42 -15.72 -13.17
C ASP A 24 -5.67 -15.55 -12.27
N GLU A 25 -6.78 -16.25 -12.55
CA GLU A 25 -7.91 -16.34 -11.60
C GLU A 25 -7.62 -17.29 -10.41
N GLU A 26 -6.42 -17.88 -10.32
CA GLU A 26 -6.02 -18.68 -9.17
C GLU A 26 -5.66 -17.83 -7.93
N GLU A 27 -6.43 -18.08 -6.86
CA GLU A 27 -6.01 -17.90 -5.46
C GLU A 27 -5.87 -16.48 -4.89
N GLU A 28 -6.52 -15.49 -5.50
CA GLU A 28 -6.88 -14.30 -4.73
C GLU A 28 -8.17 -14.57 -3.95
N ILE A 29 -8.11 -14.49 -2.61
CA ILE A 29 -9.28 -14.08 -1.83
C ILE A 29 -9.77 -12.85 -2.55
N ASP A 30 -10.99 -12.89 -3.08
CA ASP A 30 -11.52 -11.86 -3.97
C ASP A 30 -11.23 -10.45 -3.41
N GLU A 31 -10.10 -9.88 -3.84
CA GLU A 31 -9.64 -8.55 -3.46
C GLU A 31 -10.40 -7.48 -4.26
N THR A 32 -11.34 -7.92 -5.12
CA THR A 32 -12.23 -7.11 -5.94
C THR A 32 -13.61 -6.95 -5.29
N GLY A 33 -13.95 -7.77 -4.29
CA GLY A 33 -15.11 -7.63 -3.39
C GLY A 33 -15.09 -6.39 -2.48
N TYR A 34 -14.12 -5.49 -2.68
CA TYR A 34 -14.12 -4.14 -2.16
C TYR A 34 -15.27 -3.35 -2.80
N LYS A 35 -16.50 -3.55 -2.30
CA LYS A 35 -17.54 -2.52 -2.42
C LYS A 35 -16.91 -1.23 -1.89
N THR A 36 -16.67 -0.28 -2.79
CA THR A 36 -16.23 1.08 -2.45
C THR A 36 -17.22 1.63 -1.43
N VAL A 37 -16.78 1.79 -0.19
CA VAL A 37 -17.57 2.52 0.82
C VAL A 37 -17.63 3.94 0.29
N ARG A 38 -18.84 4.40 0.02
CA ARG A 38 -19.06 5.80 -0.31
C ARG A 38 -19.06 6.55 1.02
N ASP A 39 -18.19 7.54 1.13
CA ASP A 39 -18.04 8.38 2.32
C ASP A 39 -18.58 9.78 2.05
N ALA A 40 -19.41 10.30 2.95
CA ALA A 40 -20.00 11.63 2.84
C ALA A 40 -19.41 12.54 3.91
N VAL A 41 -18.74 13.63 3.48
CA VAL A 41 -18.12 14.61 4.38
C VAL A 41 -18.71 15.99 4.16
N LEU A 42 -19.21 16.60 5.23
CA LEU A 42 -19.69 17.98 5.22
C LEU A 42 -18.75 18.84 6.07
N PHE A 43 -18.13 19.86 5.46
CA PHE A 43 -17.38 20.89 6.20
C PHE A 43 -18.35 21.97 6.67
N ALA A 44 -18.52 22.12 7.98
CA ALA A 44 -19.16 23.27 8.60
C ALA A 44 -18.07 24.23 9.10
N ILE A 45 -17.92 25.38 8.44
CA ILE A 45 -16.86 26.35 8.77
C ILE A 45 -17.49 27.64 9.31
N GLU A 46 -17.04 28.08 10.48
CA GLU A 46 -17.56 29.30 11.09
C GLU A 46 -17.01 30.55 10.38
N VAL A 47 -17.92 31.48 10.10
CA VAL A 47 -17.63 32.83 9.63
C VAL A 47 -17.94 33.79 10.77
N ASN A 48 -16.89 34.25 11.46
CA ASN A 48 -16.98 35.27 12.48
C ASN A 48 -15.79 36.26 12.34
N LYS A 49 -15.78 37.33 13.14
CA LYS A 49 -14.75 38.37 13.04
C LYS A 49 -13.35 37.86 13.37
N SER A 50 -13.20 36.89 14.27
CA SER A 50 -11.91 36.36 14.68
C SER A 50 -11.35 35.35 13.67
N MET A 51 -12.20 34.52 13.06
CA MET A 51 -11.88 33.62 11.94
C MET A 51 -11.44 34.35 10.66
N LEU A 52 -11.81 35.63 10.50
CA LEU A 52 -11.37 36.49 9.39
C LEU A 52 -10.06 37.22 9.66
N ARG A 53 -9.60 37.28 10.92
CA ARG A 53 -8.42 38.05 11.31
C ARG A 53 -7.15 37.31 10.87
N VAL A 54 -6.35 37.94 10.01
CA VAL A 54 -5.02 37.40 9.65
C VAL A 54 -4.11 37.49 10.88
N PRO A 55 -3.52 36.37 11.36
CA PRO A 55 -2.59 36.38 12.48
C PRO A 55 -1.37 37.26 12.18
N GLN A 56 -0.92 38.06 13.15
CA GLN A 56 0.32 38.81 12.97
C GLN A 56 1.53 37.86 12.97
N PRO A 57 2.49 38.01 12.05
CA PRO A 57 3.66 37.13 12.00
C PRO A 57 4.49 37.31 13.28
N THR A 58 4.54 36.27 14.12
CA THR A 58 5.45 36.25 15.26
C THR A 58 6.86 35.86 14.78
N SER A 59 7.90 36.39 15.45
CA SER A 59 9.30 36.27 15.05
C SER A 59 9.86 34.83 14.98
N ALA A 60 9.07 33.82 15.33
CA ALA A 60 9.43 32.40 15.31
C ALA A 60 8.96 31.63 14.05
N SER A 61 8.08 32.17 13.20
CA SER A 61 7.48 31.43 12.07
C SER A 61 7.77 32.06 10.70
N LYS A 62 9.02 31.97 10.21
CA LYS A 62 9.39 32.34 8.82
C LYS A 62 8.70 31.50 7.71
N LYS A 63 7.68 30.70 8.04
CA LYS A 63 6.92 29.81 7.14
C LYS A 63 5.41 29.73 7.47
N SER A 64 4.85 30.61 8.30
CA SER A 64 3.39 30.61 8.51
C SER A 64 2.70 31.26 7.32
N ASP A 65 1.75 30.54 6.73
CA ASP A 65 0.84 31.05 5.69
C ASP A 65 0.14 32.31 6.24
N ASN A 66 0.19 33.44 5.53
CA ASN A 66 -0.43 34.72 5.95
C ASN A 66 -1.96 34.71 5.76
N SER A 67 -2.60 33.55 5.93
CA SER A 67 -4.02 33.33 5.71
C SER A 67 -4.82 33.50 7.01
N SER A 68 -6.04 34.02 6.91
CA SER A 68 -6.98 33.98 8.03
C SER A 68 -7.40 32.54 8.32
N PRO A 69 -7.83 32.19 9.55
CA PRO A 69 -8.30 30.85 9.87
C PRO A 69 -9.41 30.33 8.96
N LEU A 70 -10.35 31.20 8.56
CA LEU A 70 -11.39 30.88 7.56
C LEU A 70 -10.78 30.46 6.23
N LEU A 71 -9.85 31.27 5.70
CA LEU A 71 -9.21 31.01 4.41
C LEU A 71 -8.35 29.74 4.47
N ALA A 72 -7.68 29.51 5.60
CA ALA A 72 -6.93 28.28 5.82
C ALA A 72 -7.85 27.04 5.84
N ALA A 73 -9.02 27.11 6.48
CA ALA A 73 -10.01 26.04 6.47
C ALA A 73 -10.55 25.77 5.05
N LEU A 74 -10.83 26.81 4.27
CA LEU A 74 -11.27 26.70 2.88
C LEU A 74 -10.19 26.14 1.95
N LYS A 75 -8.93 26.59 2.07
CA LYS A 75 -7.76 25.97 1.39
C LYS A 75 -7.69 24.48 1.66
N CYS A 76 -7.98 24.11 2.89
CA CYS A 76 -7.93 22.71 3.26
C CYS A 76 -9.09 21.90 2.70
N ALA A 77 -10.31 22.44 2.72
CA ALA A 77 -11.45 21.84 2.03
C ALA A 77 -11.16 21.68 0.53
N TYR A 78 -10.56 22.69 -0.11
CA TYR A 78 -10.10 22.64 -1.51
C TYR A 78 -9.10 21.51 -1.76
N HIS A 79 -8.06 21.38 -0.93
CA HIS A 79 -7.10 20.30 -1.07
C HIS A 79 -7.73 18.91 -0.90
N LEU A 80 -8.68 18.76 0.03
CA LEU A 80 -9.40 17.50 0.20
C LEU A 80 -10.30 17.20 -1.01
N MET A 81 -10.98 18.21 -1.53
CA MET A 81 -11.86 18.07 -2.70
C MET A 81 -11.06 17.61 -3.93
N GLN A 82 -9.90 18.24 -4.19
CA GLN A 82 -8.96 17.81 -5.22
C GLN A 82 -8.53 16.35 -5.04
N GLN A 83 -8.24 15.96 -3.80
CA GLN A 83 -7.83 14.60 -3.50
C GLN A 83 -8.97 13.59 -3.71
N ARG A 84 -10.23 13.94 -3.43
CA ARG A 84 -11.39 13.05 -3.60
C ARG A 84 -11.69 12.74 -5.05
N ILE A 85 -11.63 13.76 -5.94
CA ILE A 85 -11.75 13.57 -7.40
C ILE A 85 -10.79 12.49 -7.89
N ILE A 86 -9.59 12.50 -7.32
CA ILE A 86 -8.47 11.63 -7.67
C ILE A 86 -8.60 10.21 -7.07
N SER A 87 -8.86 10.14 -5.77
CA SER A 87 -8.68 8.90 -4.99
C SER A 87 -9.98 8.16 -4.67
N THR A 88 -11.10 8.87 -4.59
CA THR A 88 -12.41 8.31 -4.24
C THR A 88 -13.56 9.01 -4.97
N PRO A 89 -13.74 8.78 -6.29
CA PRO A 89 -14.66 9.54 -7.15
C PRO A 89 -16.15 9.31 -6.88
N LYS A 90 -16.52 8.55 -5.84
CA LYS A 90 -17.91 8.26 -5.45
C LYS A 90 -18.27 8.83 -4.08
N ASP A 91 -17.32 9.47 -3.43
CA ASP A 91 -17.50 10.10 -2.13
C ASP A 91 -18.16 11.46 -2.30
N LEU A 92 -19.06 11.82 -1.38
CA LEU A 92 -19.72 13.12 -1.39
C LEU A 92 -18.94 14.10 -0.52
N MET A 93 -18.82 15.34 -0.97
CA MET A 93 -18.23 16.41 -0.19
C MET A 93 -19.05 17.68 -0.33
N GLY A 94 -19.42 18.28 0.79
CA GLY A 94 -20.12 19.56 0.84
C GLY A 94 -19.42 20.57 1.74
N ILE A 95 -19.72 21.84 1.53
CA ILE A 95 -19.21 22.96 2.35
C ILE A 95 -20.39 23.83 2.77
N LEU A 96 -20.59 23.91 4.08
CA LEU A 96 -21.54 24.76 4.78
C LEU A 96 -20.76 25.84 5.54
N LEU A 97 -21.03 27.11 5.23
CA LEU A 97 -20.58 28.23 6.04
C LEU A 97 -21.66 28.56 7.06
N PHE A 98 -21.28 28.84 8.30
CA PHE A 98 -22.24 29.25 9.32
C PHE A 98 -21.77 30.50 10.05
N GLY A 99 -22.70 31.36 10.48
CA GLY A 99 -22.37 32.70 11.00
C GLY A 99 -22.29 33.78 9.93
N THR A 100 -22.70 33.50 8.69
CA THR A 100 -22.77 34.47 7.59
C THR A 100 -24.00 35.38 7.71
N GLU A 101 -23.91 36.61 7.21
CA GLU A 101 -25.07 37.52 7.12
C GLU A 101 -26.12 36.96 6.14
N ALA A 102 -25.67 36.48 4.98
CA ALA A 102 -26.52 35.77 4.03
C ALA A 102 -26.84 34.34 4.52
N SER A 103 -28.02 33.86 4.18
CA SER A 103 -28.41 32.45 4.33
C SER A 103 -28.70 31.89 2.95
N LYS A 104 -28.36 30.62 2.72
CA LYS A 104 -28.60 29.92 1.46
C LYS A 104 -28.77 28.43 1.74
N PHE A 105 -29.93 27.88 1.42
CA PHE A 105 -30.23 26.44 1.51
C PHE A 105 -31.02 25.97 0.29
N TYR A 106 -31.29 24.66 0.15
CA TYR A 106 -32.04 24.10 -0.99
C TYR A 106 -33.36 24.84 -1.25
N ASP A 107 -33.66 25.08 -2.52
CA ASP A 107 -34.93 25.66 -3.01
C ASP A 107 -35.33 27.03 -2.41
N GLU A 108 -34.39 27.98 -2.34
CA GLU A 108 -34.72 29.41 -2.17
C GLU A 108 -35.20 30.07 -3.48
N ASP A 109 -36.03 29.38 -4.28
CA ASP A 109 -36.81 30.04 -5.32
C ASP A 109 -37.95 30.82 -4.65
N GLU A 110 -38.14 32.09 -5.04
CA GLU A 110 -39.11 33.04 -4.48
C GLU A 110 -40.59 32.54 -4.47
N ASN A 111 -40.89 31.41 -5.12
CA ASN A 111 -42.22 30.81 -5.19
C ASN A 111 -42.44 29.57 -4.28
N SER A 112 -41.41 29.04 -3.62
CA SER A 112 -41.52 27.85 -2.77
C SER A 112 -41.91 28.22 -1.33
N LYS A 113 -43.21 28.51 -1.13
CA LYS A 113 -43.80 28.69 0.21
C LYS A 113 -43.85 27.35 0.97
N GLY A 114 -42.72 26.94 1.54
CA GLY A 114 -42.63 25.73 2.37
C GLY A 114 -41.24 25.17 2.64
N GLY A 115 -40.17 25.79 2.10
CA GLY A 115 -38.79 25.35 2.34
C GLY A 115 -38.32 25.56 3.78
N TRP A 116 -37.34 24.77 4.21
CA TRP A 116 -36.70 24.93 5.52
C TRP A 116 -35.70 26.08 5.43
N SER A 117 -35.93 27.17 6.16
CA SER A 117 -34.97 28.27 6.25
C SER A 117 -34.04 28.05 7.44
N PHE A 118 -32.74 28.12 7.19
CA PHE A 118 -31.70 28.01 8.20
C PHE A 118 -30.95 29.36 8.31
N PRO A 119 -31.34 30.24 9.25
CA PRO A 119 -30.70 31.53 9.42
C PRO A 119 -29.20 31.40 9.67
N HIS A 120 -28.41 32.26 9.01
CA HIS A 120 -26.95 32.34 9.10
C HIS A 120 -26.23 31.05 8.71
N CYS A 121 -26.87 30.21 7.89
CA CYS A 121 -26.28 29.03 7.28
C CYS A 121 -26.26 29.23 5.76
N TYR A 122 -25.08 29.21 5.17
CA TYR A 122 -24.87 29.39 3.73
C TYR A 122 -24.23 28.13 3.16
N LEU A 123 -25.01 27.34 2.42
CA LEU A 123 -24.53 26.16 1.71
C LEU A 123 -23.73 26.63 0.48
N LEU A 124 -22.41 26.63 0.62
CA LEU A 124 -21.48 27.04 -0.43
C LEU A 124 -21.42 25.99 -1.54
N THR A 125 -21.23 24.73 -1.14
CA THR A 125 -21.20 23.57 -2.03
C THR A 125 -22.11 22.50 -1.45
N ASP A 126 -23.02 22.00 -2.28
CA ASP A 126 -23.93 20.91 -1.91
C ASP A 126 -23.13 19.64 -1.56
N LEU A 127 -23.69 18.75 -0.75
CA LEU A 127 -23.13 17.44 -0.47
C LEU A 127 -23.37 16.52 -1.69
N ASP A 128 -22.46 16.61 -2.67
CA ASP A 128 -22.46 15.78 -3.87
C ASP A 128 -21.04 15.29 -4.22
N VAL A 129 -20.91 14.48 -5.27
CA VAL A 129 -19.62 14.08 -5.84
C VAL A 129 -18.94 15.34 -6.40
N PRO A 130 -17.74 15.70 -5.93
CA PRO A 130 -17.07 16.91 -6.41
C PRO A 130 -16.77 16.86 -7.90
N GLU A 131 -17.19 17.88 -8.62
CA GLU A 131 -16.88 18.08 -10.02
C GLU A 131 -15.71 19.05 -10.19
N ALA A 132 -15.15 19.12 -11.40
CA ALA A 132 -14.07 20.05 -11.70
C ALA A 132 -14.49 21.51 -11.49
N ASP A 133 -15.75 21.83 -11.80
CA ASP A 133 -16.31 23.17 -11.65
C ASP A 133 -16.43 23.58 -10.17
N ASP A 134 -16.79 22.65 -9.27
CA ASP A 134 -16.82 22.91 -7.83
C ASP A 134 -15.42 23.26 -7.29
N VAL A 135 -14.41 22.55 -7.78
CA VAL A 135 -13.01 22.80 -7.40
C VAL A 135 -12.52 24.14 -7.94
N LYS A 136 -12.89 24.51 -9.17
CA LYS A 136 -12.57 25.82 -9.75
C LYS A 136 -13.24 26.95 -8.96
N ALA A 137 -14.54 26.82 -8.67
CA ALA A 137 -15.29 27.81 -7.89
C ALA A 137 -14.68 28.00 -6.48
N LEU A 138 -14.29 26.91 -5.82
CA LEU A 138 -13.64 26.97 -4.51
C LEU A 138 -12.22 27.55 -4.59
N LYS A 139 -11.46 27.28 -5.67
CA LYS A 139 -10.13 27.88 -5.92
C LYS A 139 -10.24 29.40 -6.06
N GLU A 140 -11.17 29.89 -6.88
CA GLU A 140 -11.42 31.32 -7.08
C GLU A 140 -11.81 32.01 -5.77
N LEU A 141 -12.61 31.34 -4.94
CA LEU A 141 -13.01 31.84 -3.62
C LEU A 141 -11.83 31.89 -2.62
N VAL A 142 -10.86 30.96 -2.73
CA VAL A 142 -9.71 30.84 -1.83
C VAL A 142 -8.55 31.77 -2.20
N GLU A 143 -8.37 32.09 -3.48
CA GLU A 143 -7.31 32.98 -3.99
C GLU A 143 -7.63 34.49 -3.82
N ALA A 144 -8.75 34.79 -3.16
CA ALA A 144 -9.44 36.06 -2.98
C ALA A 144 -8.69 37.40 -3.25
N GLU A 145 -9.08 38.02 -4.36
CA GLU A 145 -9.36 39.46 -4.51
C GLU A 145 -10.76 39.71 -5.16
N SER A 146 -11.67 38.73 -5.15
CA SER A 146 -12.99 38.88 -5.81
C SER A 146 -14.05 39.55 -4.90
N PRO A 147 -14.90 40.46 -5.42
CA PRO A 147 -15.94 41.13 -4.64
C PRO A 147 -17.01 40.18 -4.06
N GLU A 148 -17.25 39.03 -4.70
CA GLU A 148 -18.20 38.01 -4.24
C GLU A 148 -17.75 37.35 -2.92
N SER A 149 -16.45 37.13 -2.75
CA SER A 149 -15.90 36.57 -1.51
C SER A 149 -16.16 37.49 -0.30
N ALA A 150 -16.10 38.80 -0.51
CA ALA A 150 -16.34 39.80 0.54
C ALA A 150 -17.81 39.86 0.97
N GLU A 151 -18.74 39.51 0.08
CA GLU A 151 -20.17 39.44 0.38
C GLU A 151 -20.52 38.14 1.11
N ILE A 152 -20.03 36.99 0.64
CA ILE A 152 -20.30 35.67 1.24
C ILE A 152 -19.69 35.57 2.64
N PHE A 153 -18.47 36.08 2.84
CA PHE A 153 -17.76 35.97 4.12
C PHE A 153 -18.12 37.05 5.13
N LYS A 154 -19.16 37.85 4.87
CA LYS A 154 -19.60 38.87 5.80
C LYS A 154 -20.24 38.23 7.03
N PRO A 155 -19.71 38.44 8.25
CA PRO A 155 -20.28 37.84 9.45
C PRO A 155 -21.65 38.43 9.79
N ALA A 156 -22.54 37.61 10.30
CA ALA A 156 -23.81 38.01 10.87
C ALA A 156 -23.60 38.96 12.07
N LYS A 157 -24.58 39.85 12.29
CA LYS A 157 -24.61 40.71 13.48
C LYS A 157 -25.08 39.97 14.73
N GLU A 158 -25.92 38.94 14.53
CA GLU A 158 -26.48 38.10 15.58
C GLU A 158 -25.67 36.81 15.71
N PRO A 159 -25.54 36.25 16.93
CA PRO A 159 -24.85 34.99 17.13
C PRO A 159 -25.62 33.85 16.45
N VAL A 160 -24.92 33.03 15.68
CA VAL A 160 -25.48 31.84 15.03
C VAL A 160 -25.87 30.79 16.06
N SER A 161 -27.05 30.20 15.86
CA SER A 161 -27.51 29.14 16.74
C SER A 161 -27.01 27.77 16.31
N MET A 162 -26.20 27.11 17.17
CA MET A 162 -25.73 25.74 16.88
C MET A 162 -26.84 24.70 16.70
N HIS A 163 -28.03 24.88 17.30
CA HIS A 163 -29.13 23.96 17.00
C HIS A 163 -29.58 24.06 15.54
N ASN A 164 -29.52 25.25 14.93
CA ASN A 164 -29.86 25.45 13.51
C ASN A 164 -28.78 24.86 12.61
N VAL A 165 -27.50 25.06 12.94
CA VAL A 165 -26.37 24.49 12.18
C VAL A 165 -26.41 22.97 12.18
N LEU A 166 -26.60 22.34 13.35
CA LEU A 166 -26.68 20.88 13.46
C LEU A 166 -27.94 20.32 12.79
N PHE A 167 -29.06 21.05 12.84
CA PHE A 167 -30.29 20.66 12.15
C PHE A 167 -30.15 20.78 10.62
N CYS A 168 -29.45 21.82 10.14
CA CYS A 168 -29.10 22.01 8.73
C CYS A 168 -28.25 20.85 8.23
N ALA A 169 -27.17 20.52 8.94
CA ALA A 169 -26.34 19.37 8.63
C ALA A 169 -27.14 18.05 8.61
N ASN A 170 -28.04 17.85 9.58
CA ASN A 170 -28.90 16.66 9.64
C ASN A 170 -29.75 16.52 8.37
N GLN A 171 -30.34 17.62 7.88
CA GLN A 171 -31.10 17.59 6.63
C GLN A 171 -30.27 17.27 5.41
N ILE A 172 -29.08 17.87 5.29
CA ILE A 172 -28.17 17.58 4.19
C ILE A 172 -27.85 16.07 4.16
N PHE A 173 -27.50 15.47 5.30
CA PHE A 173 -27.22 14.04 5.37
C PHE A 173 -28.45 13.16 5.09
N GLN A 174 -29.64 13.53 5.57
CA GLN A 174 -30.87 12.79 5.31
C GLN A 174 -31.26 12.82 3.82
N GLN A 175 -31.08 13.95 3.15
CA GLN A 175 -31.48 14.11 1.74
C GLN A 175 -30.46 13.47 0.78
N LYS A 176 -29.16 13.65 1.04
CA LYS A 176 -28.11 13.29 0.06
C LYS A 176 -27.37 12.00 0.40
N ALA A 177 -27.26 11.64 1.68
CA ALA A 177 -26.36 10.58 2.14
C ALA A 177 -27.04 9.49 2.98
N ALA A 178 -28.37 9.34 2.92
CA ALA A 178 -29.12 8.34 3.70
C ALA A 178 -28.73 6.88 3.43
N ASN A 179 -28.10 6.58 2.29
CA ASN A 179 -27.58 5.26 1.94
C ASN A 179 -26.06 5.12 2.14
N PHE A 180 -25.38 6.15 2.64
CA PHE A 180 -23.95 6.12 2.94
C PHE A 180 -23.71 5.45 4.28
N THR A 181 -22.68 4.61 4.35
CA THR A 181 -22.28 3.91 5.58
C THR A 181 -21.31 4.73 6.42
N SER A 182 -20.62 5.70 5.82
CA SER A 182 -19.74 6.65 6.50
C SER A 182 -20.25 8.07 6.23
N ARG A 183 -20.58 8.80 7.30
CA ARG A 183 -21.09 10.18 7.27
C ARG A 183 -20.37 10.99 8.33
N ARG A 184 -19.73 12.08 7.93
CA ARG A 184 -18.87 12.86 8.83
C ARG A 184 -19.13 14.36 8.70
N LEU A 185 -19.38 14.99 9.84
CA LEU A 185 -19.54 16.44 9.96
C LEU A 185 -18.27 17.03 10.55
N PHE A 186 -17.51 17.77 9.75
CA PHE A 186 -16.29 18.45 10.19
C PHE A 186 -16.63 19.88 10.60
N ILE A 187 -16.50 20.21 11.88
CA ILE A 187 -16.80 21.55 12.40
C ILE A 187 -15.50 22.29 12.64
N VAL A 188 -15.31 23.43 11.98
CA VAL A 188 -14.12 24.28 12.10
C VAL A 188 -14.51 25.63 12.70
N THR A 189 -13.99 25.94 13.89
CA THR A 189 -14.44 27.08 14.70
C THR A 189 -13.37 27.50 15.71
N ASP A 190 -13.31 28.78 16.05
CA ASP A 190 -12.53 29.33 17.16
C ASP A 190 -13.39 29.69 18.39
N ASN A 191 -14.69 29.40 18.34
CA ASN A 191 -15.68 29.67 19.39
C ASN A 191 -15.95 28.42 20.23
N ASP A 192 -15.46 28.43 21.47
CA ASP A 192 -15.57 27.31 22.40
C ASP A 192 -16.85 27.32 23.26
N ASP A 193 -17.58 28.44 23.30
CA ASP A 193 -18.86 28.57 24.01
C ASP A 193 -19.91 29.39 23.23
N PRO A 194 -20.43 28.86 22.11
CA PRO A 194 -21.39 29.56 21.25
C PRO A 194 -22.72 29.93 21.93
N HIS A 195 -23.04 29.34 23.09
CA HIS A 195 -24.29 29.57 23.84
C HIS A 195 -24.06 29.93 25.31
N SER A 196 -22.98 30.65 25.63
CA SER A 196 -22.53 30.97 27.00
C SER A 196 -23.60 31.51 27.95
N SER A 197 -24.63 32.18 27.42
CA SER A 197 -25.71 32.80 28.20
C SER A 197 -27.07 32.10 28.11
N ASN A 198 -27.24 31.07 27.27
CA ASN A 198 -28.54 30.48 26.95
C ASN A 198 -28.53 28.95 27.11
N LYS A 199 -29.06 28.49 28.25
CA LYS A 199 -29.10 27.06 28.60
C LYS A 199 -30.07 26.28 27.72
N GLU A 200 -31.18 26.90 27.32
CA GLU A 200 -32.18 26.30 26.43
C GLU A 200 -31.59 26.01 25.05
N SER A 201 -30.90 26.98 24.46
CA SER A 201 -30.23 26.81 23.15
C SER A 201 -29.13 25.74 23.20
N ARG A 202 -28.38 25.67 24.31
CA ARG A 202 -27.42 24.59 24.55
C ARG A 202 -28.09 23.22 24.57
N SER A 203 -29.17 23.08 25.35
CA SER A 203 -29.92 21.82 25.40
C SER A 203 -30.48 21.41 24.04
N GLN A 204 -30.96 22.37 23.25
CA GLN A 204 -31.45 22.11 21.89
C GLN A 204 -30.32 21.65 20.97
N ALA A 205 -29.13 22.24 21.06
CA ALA A 205 -27.97 21.82 20.29
C ALA A 205 -27.54 20.39 20.65
N THR A 206 -27.52 20.03 21.94
CA THR A 206 -27.22 18.65 22.39
C THR A 206 -28.22 17.63 21.85
N VAL A 207 -29.51 17.96 21.82
CA VAL A 207 -30.54 17.10 21.20
C VAL A 207 -30.26 16.91 19.71
N ARG A 208 -29.93 17.99 18.97
CA ARG A 208 -29.61 17.89 17.54
C ARG A 208 -28.30 17.15 17.26
N ALA A 209 -27.33 17.24 18.15
CA ALA A 209 -26.11 16.44 18.07
C ALA A 209 -26.42 14.94 18.24
N LYS A 210 -27.34 14.61 19.16
CA LYS A 210 -27.83 13.24 19.34
C LYS A 210 -28.56 12.75 18.09
N ASP A 211 -29.44 13.57 17.49
CA ASP A 211 -30.15 13.21 16.25
C ASP A 211 -29.15 12.84 15.13
N LEU A 212 -28.03 13.55 15.02
CA LEU A 212 -26.95 13.25 14.07
C LEU A 212 -26.24 11.92 14.40
N TYR A 213 -25.94 11.68 15.67
CA TYR A 213 -25.33 10.42 16.12
C TYR A 213 -26.25 9.21 15.85
N ASP A 214 -27.54 9.32 16.17
CA ASP A 214 -28.55 8.29 15.91
C ASP A 214 -28.72 8.05 14.39
N LEU A 215 -28.48 9.07 13.56
CA LEU A 215 -28.42 8.95 12.09
C LEU A 215 -27.12 8.27 11.59
N GLY A 216 -26.15 8.00 12.47
CA GLY A 216 -24.84 7.44 12.13
C GLY A 216 -23.84 8.47 11.60
N VAL A 217 -24.06 9.77 11.87
CA VAL A 217 -23.11 10.84 11.53
C VAL A 217 -22.11 11.02 12.65
N THR A 218 -20.83 10.95 12.32
CA THR A 218 -19.74 11.26 13.25
C THR A 218 -19.40 12.74 13.18
N ILE A 219 -19.47 13.44 14.32
CA ILE A 219 -19.07 14.85 14.41
C ILE A 219 -17.59 14.92 14.79
N GLU A 220 -16.77 15.58 13.97
CA GLU A 220 -15.36 15.83 14.23
C GLU A 220 -15.13 17.35 14.39
N LEU A 221 -14.62 17.77 15.55
CA LEU A 221 -14.33 19.16 15.85
C LEU A 221 -12.87 19.50 15.56
N PHE A 222 -12.66 20.62 14.87
CA PHE A 222 -11.37 21.24 14.58
C PHE A 222 -11.29 22.60 15.31
N PRO A 223 -10.88 22.61 16.59
CA PRO A 223 -10.84 23.82 17.39
C PRO A 223 -9.65 24.70 17.00
N ILE A 224 -9.89 25.97 16.69
CA ILE A 224 -8.85 26.95 16.37
C ILE A 224 -8.57 27.78 17.63
N SER A 225 -7.32 27.77 18.09
CA SER A 225 -6.87 28.66 19.16
C SER A 225 -6.24 29.91 18.55
N THR A 226 -6.55 31.07 19.12
CA THR A 226 -5.95 32.34 18.70
C THR A 226 -4.83 32.75 19.65
N ALA A 227 -4.04 33.76 19.30
CA ALA A 227 -2.99 34.28 20.19
C ALA A 227 -3.56 34.81 21.53
N ASP A 228 -4.82 35.28 21.50
CA ASP A 228 -5.49 35.93 22.62
C ASP A 228 -6.38 34.94 23.41
N HIS A 229 -6.75 33.79 22.83
CA HIS A 229 -7.68 32.82 23.42
C HIS A 229 -7.31 31.37 23.09
N ALA A 230 -7.16 30.54 24.13
CA ALA A 230 -6.97 29.10 24.00
C ALA A 230 -8.32 28.38 24.08
N PHE A 231 -8.62 27.56 23.09
CA PHE A 231 -9.93 26.91 22.95
C PHE A 231 -10.18 25.84 24.04
N ASP A 232 -11.29 25.94 24.79
CA ASP A 232 -11.68 24.96 25.81
C ASP A 232 -12.94 24.16 25.42
N THR A 233 -12.76 22.89 25.03
CA THR A 233 -13.86 22.02 24.61
C THR A 233 -14.87 21.71 25.71
N LYS A 234 -14.48 21.85 26.98
CA LYS A 234 -15.36 21.53 28.13
C LYS A 234 -16.50 22.54 28.27
N LEU A 235 -16.36 23.72 27.68
CA LEU A 235 -17.36 24.76 27.79
C LEU A 235 -18.64 24.40 27.05
N PHE A 236 -18.58 23.70 25.92
CA PHE A 236 -19.76 23.34 25.11
C PHE A 236 -19.60 22.04 24.33
N TRP A 237 -18.44 21.82 23.71
CA TRP A 237 -18.25 20.80 22.67
C TRP A 237 -18.15 19.36 23.18
N ASP A 238 -17.75 19.13 24.42
CA ASP A 238 -17.72 17.78 25.01
C ASP A 238 -19.11 17.13 25.09
N ASP A 239 -20.19 17.93 25.16
CA ASP A 239 -21.58 17.45 25.14
C ASP A 239 -22.11 17.21 23.71
N ILE A 240 -21.39 17.68 22.68
CA ILE A 240 -21.80 17.62 21.27
C ILE A 240 -21.05 16.51 20.52
N VAL A 241 -19.76 16.31 20.83
CA VAL A 241 -18.90 15.34 20.16
C VAL A 241 -18.98 13.99 20.87
N TYR A 242 -19.79 13.08 20.33
CA TYR A 242 -19.86 11.70 20.79
C TYR A 242 -18.55 10.96 20.47
N ARG A 243 -17.79 10.60 21.50
CA ARG A 243 -16.59 9.77 21.33
C ARG A 243 -17.00 8.30 21.35
N SER A 244 -16.71 7.58 20.28
CA SER A 244 -16.97 6.13 20.19
C SER A 244 -16.29 5.40 21.36
N SER A 245 -17.09 4.80 22.25
CA SER A 245 -16.54 3.95 23.31
C SER A 245 -16.04 2.64 22.69
N PRO A 246 -14.84 2.14 23.06
CA PRO A 246 -14.33 0.84 22.59
C PRO A 246 -15.24 -0.37 22.92
N SER A 247 -16.26 -0.18 23.74
CA SER A 247 -17.22 -1.18 24.19
C SER A 247 -18.53 -1.24 23.41
N ASP A 248 -18.74 -0.34 22.44
CA ASP A 248 -19.96 -0.32 21.62
C ASP A 248 -19.79 -1.24 20.40
N PRO A 249 -20.58 -2.32 20.28
CA PRO A 249 -20.50 -3.27 19.16
C PRO A 249 -20.88 -2.66 17.80
N ASP A 250 -21.66 -1.57 17.79
CA ASP A 250 -22.09 -0.87 16.57
C ASP A 250 -21.24 0.36 16.25
N ALA A 251 -20.30 0.73 17.13
CA ALA A 251 -19.40 1.84 16.88
C ALA A 251 -18.49 1.54 15.69
N ILE A 252 -18.59 2.36 14.65
CA ILE A 252 -17.63 2.36 13.56
C ILE A 252 -16.29 2.78 14.17
N VAL A 253 -15.36 1.81 14.35
CA VAL A 253 -14.02 2.03 14.89
C VAL A 253 -13.18 2.82 13.88
N HIS A 254 -13.49 4.10 13.74
CA HIS A 254 -12.61 5.09 13.17
C HIS A 254 -11.67 5.54 14.28
N ASN A 255 -10.54 4.85 14.38
CA ASN A 255 -9.38 5.39 15.10
C ASN A 255 -8.65 6.28 14.08
N PRO A 256 -8.90 7.61 14.03
CA PRO A 256 -8.04 8.47 13.23
C PRO A 256 -6.60 8.23 13.69
N PRO A 257 -5.60 8.25 12.79
CA PRO A 257 -4.22 8.21 13.24
C PRO A 257 -3.99 9.43 14.15
N SER A 258 -3.88 9.19 15.45
CA SER A 258 -3.36 10.12 16.46
C SER A 258 -4.26 11.32 16.84
N ILE A 259 -5.32 11.14 17.65
CA ILE A 259 -5.94 12.30 18.35
C ILE A 259 -6.25 12.05 19.85
N VAL A 260 -5.96 10.88 20.43
CA VAL A 260 -6.25 10.64 21.86
C VAL A 260 -5.04 10.11 22.62
N ASP A 261 -4.66 10.84 23.67
CA ASP A 261 -3.83 10.33 24.76
C ASP A 261 -4.71 9.45 25.68
N ALA A 262 -4.13 8.42 26.30
CA ALA A 262 -4.86 7.33 26.97
C ALA A 262 -5.59 7.73 28.29
N GLY A 263 -5.69 9.02 28.58
CA GLY A 263 -6.60 9.57 29.60
C GLY A 263 -7.58 10.50 28.91
N GLY A 264 -8.81 10.06 28.69
CA GLY A 264 -9.86 10.71 27.89
C GLY A 264 -10.34 12.10 28.36
N SER A 265 -9.43 13.04 28.57
CA SER A 265 -9.73 14.42 29.00
C SER A 265 -8.85 15.48 28.32
N LYS A 266 -7.88 15.12 27.47
CA LYS A 266 -7.04 16.13 26.80
C LYS A 266 -6.80 15.73 25.34
N LEU A 267 -7.51 16.41 24.42
CA LEU A 267 -6.91 16.76 23.13
C LEU A 267 -5.51 17.32 23.45
N VAL A 268 -4.48 17.01 22.65
CA VAL A 268 -3.10 17.45 22.89
C VAL A 268 -3.07 18.93 23.27
N SER A 269 -3.09 19.21 24.57
CA SER A 269 -3.07 20.55 25.14
C SER A 269 -1.60 20.91 25.17
N GLY A 270 -1.12 21.27 23.99
CA GLY A 270 0.27 21.51 23.65
C GLY A 270 0.39 22.06 22.24
N ALA A 271 -0.02 23.32 22.06
CA ALA A 271 0.43 24.20 20.98
C ALA A 271 0.21 23.74 19.51
N GLY A 272 -0.86 23.00 19.20
CA GLY A 272 -1.27 22.72 17.83
C GLY A 272 -2.45 23.60 17.43
N ASP A 273 -2.23 24.59 16.57
CA ASP A 273 -3.26 25.36 15.87
C ASP A 273 -4.27 24.40 15.19
N GLY A 274 -5.58 24.64 15.29
CA GLY A 274 -6.62 23.82 14.65
C GLY A 274 -6.40 23.66 13.14
N ILE A 275 -5.79 24.67 12.52
CA ILE A 275 -5.36 24.64 11.12
C ILE A 275 -4.21 23.64 10.92
N SER A 276 -3.24 23.58 11.83
CA SER A 276 -2.16 22.59 11.78
C SER A 276 -2.67 21.17 11.98
N LEU A 277 -3.70 20.98 12.82
CA LEU A 277 -4.38 19.69 12.99
C LEU A 277 -5.11 19.31 11.70
N LEU A 278 -5.81 20.26 11.08
CA LEU A 278 -6.54 20.05 9.85
C LEU A 278 -5.58 19.77 8.67
N GLN A 279 -4.45 20.49 8.57
CA GLN A 279 -3.36 20.20 7.61
C GLN A 279 -2.67 18.86 7.88
N SER A 280 -2.44 18.50 9.14
CA SER A 280 -1.92 17.18 9.53
C SER A 280 -2.91 16.09 9.15
N LEU A 281 -4.20 16.30 9.38
CA LEU A 281 -5.27 15.39 9.01
C LEU A 281 -5.41 15.30 7.49
N LEU A 282 -5.27 16.39 6.73
CA LEU A 282 -5.14 16.33 5.27
C LEU A 282 -3.92 15.55 4.83
N SER A 283 -2.76 15.71 5.47
CA SER A 283 -1.57 14.91 5.14
C SER A 283 -1.77 13.41 5.45
N THR A 284 -2.61 13.12 6.46
CA THR A 284 -2.94 11.77 6.93
C THR A 284 -4.04 11.12 6.09
N ILE A 285 -5.05 11.89 5.68
CA ILE A 285 -6.09 11.52 4.72
C ILE A 285 -5.48 11.39 3.32
N ALA A 286 -4.51 12.24 2.95
CA ALA A 286 -3.66 12.09 1.78
C ALA A 286 -2.85 10.79 1.82
N SER A 287 -2.61 10.24 3.01
CA SER A 287 -1.88 9.00 3.22
C SER A 287 -2.73 7.74 3.44
N LYS A 288 -3.78 7.51 2.63
CA LYS A 288 -4.29 6.14 2.38
C LYS A 288 -5.26 5.54 3.43
N VAL A 289 -6.11 6.32 4.10
CA VAL A 289 -7.11 5.72 5.01
C VAL A 289 -8.41 5.43 4.25
N ALA A 290 -8.40 4.35 3.45
CA ALA A 290 -9.65 3.69 3.12
C ALA A 290 -10.29 3.16 4.42
N PRO A 291 -11.63 3.23 4.59
CA PRO A 291 -12.30 2.69 5.77
C PRO A 291 -11.90 1.22 5.99
N LYS A 292 -11.54 0.88 7.23
CA LYS A 292 -11.04 -0.44 7.60
C LYS A 292 -12.13 -1.49 7.40
N ARG A 293 -12.07 -2.25 6.30
CA ARG A 293 -13.00 -3.36 6.06
C ARG A 293 -12.35 -4.69 6.42
N ALA A 294 -13.09 -5.51 7.14
CA ALA A 294 -12.68 -6.88 7.41
C ALA A 294 -12.66 -7.67 6.09
N LEU A 295 -11.51 -8.26 5.77
CA LEU A 295 -11.33 -9.27 4.72
C LEU A 295 -12.25 -10.47 4.97
N PHE A 296 -12.41 -10.83 6.24
CA PHE A 296 -13.40 -11.79 6.73
C PHE A 296 -13.78 -11.45 8.16
N SER A 297 -15.03 -11.71 8.53
CA SER A 297 -15.54 -11.55 9.90
C SER A 297 -15.92 -12.87 10.57
N SER A 298 -16.23 -13.91 9.79
CA SER A 298 -16.82 -15.17 10.28
C SER A 298 -15.84 -16.35 10.28
N VAL A 299 -14.52 -16.11 10.36
CA VAL A 299 -13.51 -17.17 10.38
C VAL A 299 -13.02 -17.37 11.82
N PRO A 300 -13.37 -18.46 12.49
CA PRO A 300 -12.98 -18.68 13.87
C PRO A 300 -11.47 -18.96 13.99
N LEU A 301 -10.85 -18.42 15.04
CA LEU A 301 -9.52 -18.81 15.48
C LEU A 301 -9.64 -19.99 16.45
N GLU A 302 -9.26 -21.18 15.99
CA GLU A 302 -9.27 -22.43 16.75
C GLU A 302 -7.91 -22.63 17.43
N LEU A 303 -7.88 -22.52 18.76
CA LEU A 303 -6.66 -22.69 19.58
C LEU A 303 -6.44 -24.14 20.00
N ALA A 304 -7.53 -24.88 20.17
CA ALA A 304 -7.57 -26.31 20.47
C ALA A 304 -8.91 -26.89 19.96
N PRO A 305 -9.07 -28.21 19.85
CA PRO A 305 -10.38 -28.81 19.54
C PRO A 305 -11.46 -28.25 20.48
N ASP A 306 -12.56 -27.79 19.90
CA ASP A 306 -13.69 -27.14 20.58
C ASP A 306 -13.39 -25.83 21.33
N PHE A 307 -12.17 -25.29 21.21
CA PHE A 307 -11.80 -23.99 21.77
C PHE A 307 -11.55 -22.96 20.66
N LYS A 308 -12.59 -22.18 20.36
CA LYS A 308 -12.63 -21.20 19.27
C LYS A 308 -12.94 -19.81 19.80
N ILE A 309 -12.35 -18.79 19.18
CA ILE A 309 -12.67 -17.38 19.41
C ILE A 309 -12.98 -16.69 18.09
N SER A 310 -13.75 -15.59 18.15
CA SER A 310 -14.08 -14.80 16.96
C SER A 310 -13.01 -13.74 16.70
N VAL A 311 -12.58 -13.64 15.44
CA VAL A 311 -11.59 -12.66 14.98
C VAL A 311 -12.01 -12.12 13.61
N LYS A 312 -11.74 -10.83 13.39
CA LYS A 312 -11.85 -10.17 12.10
C LYS A 312 -10.45 -10.07 11.47
N GLY A 313 -10.34 -10.46 10.20
CA GLY A 313 -9.13 -10.28 9.42
C GLY A 313 -9.18 -8.97 8.64
N TYR A 314 -8.09 -8.22 8.57
CA TYR A 314 -7.97 -6.94 7.88
C TYR A 314 -6.72 -6.93 7.00
N LEU A 315 -6.78 -6.24 5.86
CA LEU A 315 -5.61 -5.97 5.03
C LEU A 315 -5.10 -4.56 5.33
N LEU A 316 -3.98 -4.43 6.05
CA LEU A 316 -3.42 -3.12 6.41
C LEU A 316 -2.68 -2.46 5.23
N TYR A 317 -2.08 -3.28 4.37
CA TYR A 317 -1.29 -2.81 3.22
C TYR A 317 -1.87 -3.43 1.96
N LYS A 318 -2.34 -2.58 1.04
CA LYS A 318 -2.84 -2.97 -0.28
C LYS A 318 -2.03 -2.26 -1.34
N HIS A 319 -1.71 -2.98 -2.41
CA HIS A 319 -1.11 -2.36 -3.59
C HIS A 319 -2.14 -1.44 -4.26
N GLN A 320 -1.84 -0.15 -4.33
CA GLN A 320 -2.68 0.82 -5.01
C GLN A 320 -2.48 0.67 -6.52
N LYS A 321 -3.56 0.46 -7.25
CA LYS A 321 -3.59 0.45 -8.72
C LYS A 321 -4.39 1.68 -9.20
N PRO A 322 -4.12 2.22 -10.41
CA PRO A 322 -4.97 3.26 -11.00
C PRO A 322 -6.43 2.78 -11.07
N ALA A 323 -7.39 3.70 -10.95
CA ALA A 323 -8.79 3.36 -11.13
C ALA A 323 -9.02 2.85 -12.57
N ARG A 324 -9.87 1.83 -12.73
CA ARG A 324 -10.21 1.26 -14.04
C ARG A 324 -10.78 2.35 -14.95
N SER A 325 -10.26 2.47 -16.17
CA SER A 325 -10.84 3.32 -17.19
C SER A 325 -12.29 2.89 -17.46
N SER A 326 -13.20 3.86 -17.41
CA SER A 326 -14.60 3.66 -17.76
C SER A 326 -14.83 4.13 -19.19
N TYR A 327 -15.69 3.44 -19.93
CA TYR A 327 -16.11 3.92 -21.24
C TYR A 327 -17.07 5.10 -21.06
N ILE A 328 -16.82 6.20 -21.78
CA ILE A 328 -17.61 7.43 -21.70
C ILE A 328 -18.29 7.66 -23.06
N TYR A 329 -19.59 7.89 -23.03
CA TYR A 329 -20.39 8.33 -24.16
C TYR A 329 -20.40 9.86 -24.22
N LEU A 330 -19.89 10.42 -25.33
CA LEU A 330 -19.77 11.87 -25.57
C LEU A 330 -20.86 12.42 -26.53
N GLY A 331 -21.87 11.61 -26.89
CA GLY A 331 -22.92 12.03 -27.82
C GLY A 331 -24.04 12.87 -27.18
N SER A 332 -24.03 13.02 -25.86
CA SER A 332 -24.97 13.84 -25.08
C SER A 332 -24.32 15.14 -24.61
N GLU A 333 -25.13 16.12 -24.23
CA GLU A 333 -24.69 17.42 -23.68
C GLU A 333 -23.78 17.26 -22.45
N ARG A 334 -24.04 16.23 -21.62
CA ARG A 334 -23.16 15.80 -20.52
C ARG A 334 -22.55 14.43 -20.83
N PRO A 335 -21.24 14.22 -20.62
CA PRO A 335 -20.62 12.91 -20.74
C PRO A 335 -21.30 11.86 -19.84
N GLN A 336 -21.60 10.67 -20.37
CA GLN A 336 -22.26 9.59 -19.63
C GLN A 336 -21.38 8.35 -19.52
N ILE A 337 -21.36 7.70 -18.34
CA ILE A 337 -20.63 6.45 -18.12
C ILE A 337 -21.41 5.28 -18.75
N VAL A 338 -20.76 4.51 -19.62
CA VAL A 338 -21.35 3.35 -20.29
C VAL A 338 -21.36 2.14 -19.37
N THR A 339 -22.48 1.41 -19.34
CA THR A 339 -22.60 0.11 -18.67
C THR A 339 -22.30 -1.01 -19.65
N GLY A 340 -21.23 -1.76 -19.40
CA GLY A 340 -20.88 -2.94 -20.18
C GLY A 340 -21.64 -4.18 -19.70
N TYR A 341 -22.17 -4.97 -20.62
CA TYR A 341 -22.63 -6.34 -20.35
C TYR A 341 -21.88 -7.31 -21.25
N THR A 342 -21.63 -8.52 -20.76
CA THR A 342 -20.99 -9.60 -21.53
C THR A 342 -21.86 -10.83 -21.44
N GLU A 343 -22.18 -11.40 -22.59
CA GLU A 343 -23.02 -12.58 -22.72
C GLU A 343 -22.30 -13.57 -23.66
N GLN A 344 -22.23 -14.84 -23.23
CA GLN A 344 -21.69 -15.91 -24.07
C GLN A 344 -22.84 -16.48 -24.91
N VAL A 345 -22.65 -16.53 -26.22
CA VAL A 345 -23.64 -17.06 -27.17
C VAL A 345 -23.08 -18.28 -27.88
N ALA A 346 -23.96 -19.21 -28.27
CA ALA A 346 -23.54 -20.38 -29.02
C ALA A 346 -23.00 -19.97 -30.40
N GLU A 347 -21.92 -20.63 -30.83
CA GLU A 347 -21.21 -20.32 -32.08
C GLU A 347 -22.04 -20.66 -33.33
N VAL A 348 -23.01 -21.57 -33.20
CA VAL A 348 -23.80 -22.06 -34.33
C VAL A 348 -24.73 -20.95 -34.84
N GLU A 349 -24.56 -20.57 -36.10
CA GLU A 349 -25.27 -19.43 -36.70
C GLU A 349 -26.81 -19.60 -36.73
N SER A 350 -27.30 -20.84 -36.71
CA SER A 350 -28.73 -21.15 -36.62
C SER A 350 -29.33 -21.03 -35.21
N ASP A 351 -28.50 -20.98 -34.17
CA ASP A 351 -28.93 -20.93 -32.77
C ASP A 351 -28.02 -20.00 -31.95
N ARG A 352 -28.09 -18.69 -32.21
CA ARG A 352 -27.38 -17.65 -31.45
C ARG A 352 -28.05 -17.36 -30.11
N ARG A 353 -28.45 -18.39 -29.38
CA ARG A 353 -29.02 -18.24 -28.04
C ARG A 353 -27.91 -18.01 -27.00
N PRO A 354 -28.22 -17.32 -25.90
CA PRO A 354 -27.35 -17.26 -24.73
C PRO A 354 -27.05 -18.67 -24.21
N VAL A 355 -25.79 -18.94 -23.90
CA VAL A 355 -25.36 -20.20 -23.30
C VAL A 355 -25.58 -20.12 -21.80
N GLU A 356 -26.31 -21.09 -21.25
CA GLU A 356 -26.52 -21.15 -19.80
C GLU A 356 -25.28 -21.69 -19.09
N LYS A 357 -25.04 -21.26 -17.85
CA LYS A 357 -23.90 -21.75 -17.05
C LYS A 357 -23.86 -23.27 -16.91
N ALA A 358 -25.02 -23.93 -16.94
CA ALA A 358 -25.12 -25.39 -16.87
C ALA A 358 -24.62 -26.11 -18.14
N GLU A 359 -24.57 -25.41 -19.27
CA GLU A 359 -24.12 -25.93 -20.56
C GLU A 359 -22.60 -25.78 -20.72
N ILE A 360 -21.98 -24.92 -19.92
CA ILE A 360 -20.54 -24.70 -19.90
C ILE A 360 -19.87 -25.80 -19.08
N ARG A 361 -18.84 -26.43 -19.64
CA ARG A 361 -17.97 -27.38 -18.93
C ARG A 361 -16.53 -26.95 -19.02
N LYS A 362 -15.81 -27.03 -17.90
CA LYS A 362 -14.37 -26.76 -17.87
C LYS A 362 -13.63 -27.98 -18.39
N ALA A 363 -12.65 -27.77 -19.26
CA ALA A 363 -11.82 -28.84 -19.81
C ALA A 363 -10.35 -28.45 -19.74
N TYR A 364 -9.51 -29.38 -19.31
CA TYR A 364 -8.05 -29.23 -19.28
C TYR A 364 -7.43 -30.19 -20.28
N THR A 365 -6.46 -29.72 -21.05
CA THR A 365 -5.80 -30.55 -22.07
C THR A 365 -4.51 -31.12 -21.50
N PHE A 366 -4.44 -32.46 -21.41
CA PHE A 366 -3.25 -33.17 -20.95
C PHE A 366 -2.82 -34.18 -22.02
N GLY A 367 -1.59 -34.05 -22.53
CA GLY A 367 -1.05 -35.01 -23.52
C GLY A 367 -1.84 -35.09 -24.83
N GLY A 368 -2.62 -34.07 -25.19
CA GLY A 368 -3.50 -34.06 -26.36
C GLY A 368 -4.93 -34.57 -26.11
N GLU A 369 -5.22 -35.09 -24.91
CA GLU A 369 -6.56 -35.48 -24.49
C GLU A 369 -7.23 -34.37 -23.66
N LYS A 370 -8.53 -34.15 -23.88
CA LYS A 370 -9.32 -33.16 -23.12
C LYS A 370 -10.03 -33.86 -21.97
N VAL A 371 -9.66 -33.52 -20.76
CA VAL A 371 -10.31 -34.00 -19.53
C VAL A 371 -11.32 -32.95 -19.07
N THR A 372 -12.59 -33.29 -19.06
CA THR A 372 -13.67 -32.39 -18.63
C THR A 372 -13.97 -32.56 -17.15
N PHE A 373 -14.18 -31.46 -16.43
CA PHE A 373 -14.67 -31.44 -15.05
C PHE A 373 -15.97 -30.65 -14.97
N SER A 374 -16.91 -31.17 -14.19
CA SER A 374 -18.08 -30.42 -13.76
C SER A 374 -17.72 -29.40 -12.67
N ASP A 375 -18.52 -28.34 -12.53
CA ASP A 375 -18.34 -27.34 -11.47
C ASP A 375 -18.39 -27.96 -10.06
N GLU A 376 -19.18 -29.02 -9.88
CA GLU A 376 -19.24 -29.74 -8.60
C GLU A 376 -17.95 -30.51 -8.31
N GLU A 377 -17.36 -31.16 -9.31
CA GLU A 377 -16.09 -31.87 -9.17
C GLU A 377 -14.96 -30.90 -8.86
N VAL A 378 -14.90 -29.77 -9.56
CA VAL A 378 -13.91 -28.71 -9.28
C VAL A 378 -14.06 -28.19 -7.84
N LYS A 379 -15.29 -27.95 -7.38
CA LYS A 379 -15.55 -27.53 -5.98
C LYS A 379 -15.17 -28.61 -4.97
N LYS A 380 -15.43 -29.89 -5.27
CA LYS A 380 -15.05 -31.03 -4.41
C LYS A 380 -13.53 -31.19 -4.31
N LEU A 381 -12.80 -31.04 -5.42
CA LEU A 381 -11.34 -31.09 -5.45
C LEU A 381 -10.70 -30.01 -4.56
N ARG A 382 -11.35 -28.85 -4.42
CA ARG A 382 -10.89 -27.72 -3.62
C ARG A 382 -11.49 -27.67 -2.20
N ASN A 383 -12.26 -28.68 -1.77
CA ASN A 383 -12.91 -28.68 -0.47
C ASN A 383 -12.00 -29.26 0.63
N PHE A 384 -11.30 -28.38 1.34
CA PHE A 384 -10.45 -28.73 2.49
C PHE A 384 -11.13 -28.52 3.85
N GLY A 385 -12.46 -28.36 3.86
CA GLY A 385 -13.26 -28.12 5.07
C GLY A 385 -13.76 -26.67 5.19
N PRO A 386 -14.40 -26.34 6.33
CA PRO A 386 -14.92 -25.00 6.58
C PRO A 386 -13.78 -23.99 6.80
N PRO A 387 -14.03 -22.68 6.59
CA PRO A 387 -13.06 -21.63 6.90
C PRO A 387 -12.65 -21.68 8.37
N VAL A 388 -11.34 -21.64 8.62
CA VAL A 388 -10.78 -21.69 9.98
C VAL A 388 -9.35 -21.16 10.00
N ILE A 389 -8.96 -20.50 11.09
CA ILE A 389 -7.56 -20.28 11.44
C ILE A 389 -7.26 -21.25 12.58
N ARG A 390 -6.63 -22.39 12.29
CA ARG A 390 -6.33 -23.40 13.31
C ARG A 390 -4.88 -23.30 13.74
N VAL A 391 -4.65 -23.14 15.04
CA VAL A 391 -3.29 -23.21 15.61
C VAL A 391 -2.83 -24.67 15.62
N ILE A 392 -1.71 -24.93 14.94
CA ILE A 392 -1.03 -26.23 14.94
C ILE A 392 -0.08 -26.31 16.14
N GLY A 393 0.59 -25.20 16.47
CA GLY A 393 1.51 -25.12 17.60
C GLY A 393 2.26 -23.80 17.66
N PHE A 394 3.25 -23.70 18.54
CA PHE A 394 4.05 -22.49 18.74
C PHE A 394 5.54 -22.77 18.51
N LYS A 395 6.24 -21.83 17.87
CA LYS A 395 7.69 -21.92 17.62
C LYS A 395 8.38 -20.61 18.01
N PRO A 396 9.68 -20.64 18.39
CA PRO A 396 10.45 -19.43 18.64
C PRO A 396 10.55 -18.52 17.41
N MET A 397 10.49 -17.20 17.61
CA MET A 397 10.60 -16.21 16.53
C MET A 397 11.90 -16.35 15.73
N SER A 398 12.99 -16.80 16.36
CA SER A 398 14.28 -17.07 15.70
C SER A 398 14.23 -18.15 14.62
N LYS A 399 13.18 -18.97 14.59
CA LYS A 399 12.96 -20.00 13.56
C LYS A 399 12.14 -19.49 12.37
N LEU A 400 11.61 -18.27 12.41
CA LEU A 400 10.89 -17.65 11.32
C LEU A 400 11.88 -16.82 10.47
N PRO A 401 12.29 -17.29 9.28
CA PRO A 401 13.21 -16.53 8.46
C PRO A 401 12.49 -15.35 7.80
N MET A 402 13.20 -14.22 7.67
CA MET A 402 12.64 -12.99 7.10
C MET A 402 12.18 -13.16 5.63
N TRP A 403 12.81 -14.07 4.87
CA TRP A 403 12.48 -14.32 3.47
C TRP A 403 11.23 -15.19 3.26
N ALA A 404 10.70 -15.84 4.30
CA ALA A 404 9.57 -16.77 4.17
C ALA A 404 8.20 -16.07 4.08
N ASN A 405 8.17 -14.79 3.72
CA ASN A 405 6.92 -14.10 3.45
C ASN A 405 6.65 -14.07 1.94
N ILE A 406 5.60 -14.76 1.48
CA ILE A 406 5.26 -14.86 0.07
C ILE A 406 4.18 -13.87 -0.39
N LYS A 407 3.35 -13.35 0.53
CA LYS A 407 2.17 -12.53 0.19
C LYS A 407 1.84 -11.54 1.31
N ASN A 408 0.92 -10.61 1.06
CA ASN A 408 0.49 -9.64 2.07
C ASN A 408 0.00 -10.32 3.36
N SER A 409 0.47 -9.84 4.52
CA SER A 409 0.03 -10.34 5.82
C SER A 409 -1.41 -9.92 6.12
N THR A 410 -2.21 -10.82 6.68
CA THR A 410 -3.55 -10.49 7.20
C THR A 410 -3.45 -10.08 8.66
N PHE A 411 -3.99 -8.92 9.04
CA PHE A 411 -4.03 -8.47 10.42
C PHE A 411 -5.30 -8.98 11.12
N LEU A 412 -5.16 -9.67 12.24
CA LEU A 412 -6.26 -10.22 13.03
C LEU A 412 -6.58 -9.31 14.20
N TYR A 413 -7.85 -9.02 14.42
CA TYR A 413 -8.35 -8.29 15.60
C TYR A 413 -9.52 -9.06 16.23
N PRO A 414 -9.67 -9.07 17.56
CA PRO A 414 -10.77 -9.81 18.21
C PRO A 414 -12.13 -9.21 17.85
N SER A 415 -13.14 -10.08 17.83
CA SER A 415 -14.56 -9.72 17.69
C SER A 415 -15.37 -10.44 18.77
N GLU A 416 -16.42 -9.80 19.29
CA GLU A 416 -17.36 -10.41 20.25
C GLU A 416 -18.65 -10.88 19.56
N GLU A 417 -18.74 -10.78 18.23
CA GLU A 417 -19.95 -11.07 17.44
C GLU A 417 -20.41 -12.53 17.57
N ASP A 418 -19.50 -13.51 17.40
CA ASP A 418 -19.88 -14.94 17.45
C ASP A 418 -19.66 -15.57 18.83
N PHE A 419 -18.64 -15.13 19.56
CA PHE A 419 -18.21 -15.73 20.83
C PHE A 419 -17.86 -14.67 21.86
N VAL A 420 -18.64 -14.63 22.94
CA VAL A 420 -18.39 -13.73 24.07
C VAL A 420 -17.14 -14.17 24.86
N GLY A 421 -16.24 -13.24 25.14
CA GLY A 421 -14.96 -13.46 25.81
C GLY A 421 -13.76 -13.63 24.85
N SER A 422 -13.97 -13.47 23.55
CA SER A 422 -12.93 -13.60 22.51
C SER A 422 -11.78 -12.62 22.72
N THR A 423 -12.08 -11.36 23.05
CA THR A 423 -11.10 -10.30 23.31
C THR A 423 -10.19 -10.66 24.46
N ARG A 424 -10.73 -11.23 25.54
CA ARG A 424 -9.93 -11.63 26.72
C ARG A 424 -8.92 -12.72 26.38
N VAL A 425 -9.35 -13.73 25.64
CA VAL A 425 -8.49 -14.85 25.21
C VAL A 425 -7.44 -14.35 24.22
N TYR A 426 -7.84 -13.55 23.24
CA TYR A 426 -6.97 -12.93 22.26
C TYR A 426 -5.88 -12.09 22.94
N SER A 427 -6.24 -11.23 23.90
CA SER A 427 -5.28 -10.39 24.63
C SER A 427 -4.29 -11.23 25.44
N ALA A 428 -4.74 -12.34 26.05
CA ALA A 428 -3.86 -13.25 26.78
C ALA A 428 -2.86 -13.94 25.83
N LEU A 429 -3.33 -14.40 24.67
CA LEU A 429 -2.51 -15.00 23.63
C LEU A 429 -1.46 -14.01 23.10
N HIS A 430 -1.88 -12.80 22.72
CA HIS A 430 -0.99 -11.74 22.26
C HIS A 430 0.13 -11.46 23.27
N ARG A 431 -0.22 -11.21 24.54
CA ARG A 431 0.75 -10.95 25.60
C ARG A 431 1.74 -12.11 25.79
N LYS A 432 1.28 -13.35 25.69
CA LYS A 432 2.12 -14.54 25.85
C LYS A 432 3.09 -14.73 24.69
N LEU A 433 2.62 -14.56 23.44
CA LEU A 433 3.47 -14.61 22.24
C LEU A 433 4.57 -13.55 22.28
N THR A 434 4.24 -12.32 22.68
CA THR A 434 5.22 -11.22 22.80
C THR A 434 6.24 -11.49 23.90
N LYS A 435 5.79 -11.90 25.10
CA LYS A 435 6.66 -12.12 26.26
C LYS A 435 7.68 -13.24 26.00
N ASP A 436 7.22 -14.34 25.42
CA ASP A 436 8.05 -15.54 25.22
C ASP A 436 8.77 -15.55 23.86
N GLN A 437 8.59 -14.49 23.04
CA GLN A 437 9.16 -14.39 21.68
C GLN A 437 8.79 -15.60 20.80
N LEU A 438 7.50 -15.95 20.81
CA LEU A 438 6.93 -17.07 20.06
C LEU A 438 6.04 -16.56 18.92
N PHE A 439 5.90 -17.38 17.88
CA PHE A 439 4.85 -17.24 16.88
C PHE A 439 3.99 -18.50 16.84
N GLY A 440 2.71 -18.36 16.50
CA GLY A 440 1.81 -19.48 16.27
C GLY A 440 1.95 -19.98 14.84
N LEU A 441 2.22 -21.27 14.65
CA LEU A 441 2.09 -21.91 13.35
C LEU A 441 0.61 -22.27 13.14
N THR A 442 0.01 -21.79 12.06
CA THR A 442 -1.43 -21.92 11.80
C THR A 442 -1.72 -22.54 10.45
N TRP A 443 -2.77 -23.36 10.41
CA TRP A 443 -3.46 -23.80 9.21
C TRP A 443 -4.59 -22.83 8.89
N PHE A 444 -4.48 -22.10 7.79
CA PHE A 444 -5.40 -21.03 7.44
C PHE A 444 -6.23 -21.38 6.20
N VAL A 445 -7.54 -21.47 6.37
CA VAL A 445 -8.52 -21.62 5.29
C VAL A 445 -9.40 -20.36 5.27
N PRO A 446 -9.19 -19.43 4.31
CA PRO A 446 -9.85 -18.12 4.35
C PRO A 446 -11.34 -18.16 4.01
N ARG A 447 -11.76 -19.06 3.12
CA ARG A 447 -13.15 -19.17 2.64
C ARG A 447 -13.48 -20.61 2.26
N LYS A 448 -14.77 -20.91 2.06
CA LYS A 448 -15.21 -22.23 1.59
C LYS A 448 -14.61 -22.52 0.22
N ASN A 449 -14.16 -23.75 0.00
CA ASN A 449 -13.51 -24.21 -1.23
C ASN A 449 -12.21 -23.45 -1.59
N ALA A 450 -11.50 -22.90 -0.61
CA ALA A 450 -10.15 -22.36 -0.78
C ALA A 450 -9.11 -23.41 -0.36
N ALA A 451 -7.96 -23.37 -1.04
CA ALA A 451 -6.79 -24.12 -0.63
C ALA A 451 -6.29 -23.62 0.74
N PRO A 452 -5.87 -24.53 1.62
CA PRO A 452 -5.30 -24.18 2.90
C PRO A 452 -3.90 -23.60 2.74
N VAL A 453 -3.57 -22.58 3.54
CA VAL A 453 -2.27 -21.94 3.55
C VAL A 453 -1.64 -22.10 4.93
N MET A 454 -0.37 -22.48 4.98
CA MET A 454 0.41 -22.44 6.21
C MET A 454 0.76 -20.98 6.51
N ALA A 455 0.50 -20.52 7.73
CA ALA A 455 0.80 -19.14 8.11
C ALA A 455 1.47 -19.05 9.48
N ALA A 456 2.27 -18.01 9.68
CA ALA A 456 2.83 -17.63 10.96
C ALA A 456 2.00 -16.49 11.57
N MET A 457 1.41 -16.76 12.74
CA MET A 457 0.71 -15.79 13.56
C MET A 457 1.69 -15.11 14.53
N VAL A 458 2.02 -13.86 14.24
CA VAL A 458 3.08 -13.07 14.89
C VAL A 458 2.45 -11.86 15.60
N PRO A 459 2.77 -11.57 16.87
CA PRO A 459 2.31 -10.34 17.52
C PRO A 459 2.99 -9.11 16.93
N THR A 460 2.25 -8.00 16.82
CA THR A 460 2.82 -6.73 16.37
C THR A 460 3.94 -6.30 17.33
N LEU A 461 5.06 -5.83 16.79
CA LEU A 461 6.17 -5.30 17.59
C LEU A 461 5.69 -4.11 18.42
N THR A 462 5.85 -4.19 19.74
CA THR A 462 5.66 -3.03 20.62
C THR A 462 6.70 -1.97 20.27
N ALA A 463 6.28 -0.71 20.13
CA ALA A 463 7.24 0.39 20.03
C ALA A 463 8.14 0.36 21.28
N GLU A 464 9.46 0.29 21.10
CA GLU A 464 10.37 0.58 22.20
C GLU A 464 10.09 2.02 22.64
N GLY A 465 9.85 2.23 23.93
CA GLY A 465 9.62 3.56 24.47
C GLY A 465 10.84 4.42 24.18
N SER A 466 10.68 5.45 23.35
CA SER A 466 11.64 6.55 23.36
C SER A 466 11.40 7.36 24.64
N ASP A 467 12.50 7.74 25.30
CA ASP A 467 12.57 8.28 26.66
C ASP A 467 11.88 9.64 26.92
N ASP A 468 10.89 10.07 26.11
CA ASP A 468 10.14 11.30 26.41
C ASP A 468 8.67 11.33 26.02
N LYS A 469 8.12 10.27 25.39
CA LYS A 469 6.66 10.15 25.20
C LYS A 469 6.24 8.68 25.20
N PRO A 470 5.39 8.21 26.14
CA PRO A 470 4.70 6.95 25.95
C PRO A 470 3.92 7.05 24.64
N ASN A 471 4.11 6.10 23.72
CA ASN A 471 3.39 6.08 22.45
C ASN A 471 1.92 5.75 22.75
N ALA A 472 1.09 6.79 22.90
CA ALA A 472 -0.23 6.72 23.53
C ALA A 472 -1.32 5.99 22.72
N ALA A 473 -1.04 5.60 21.48
CA ALA A 473 -2.06 5.09 20.55
C ALA A 473 -2.13 3.56 20.41
N GLY A 474 -1.31 2.78 21.13
CA GLY A 474 -1.28 1.33 20.92
C GLY A 474 -0.85 0.96 19.49
N VAL A 475 0.04 1.76 18.91
CA VAL A 475 0.58 1.60 17.55
C VAL A 475 2.05 1.18 17.65
N SER A 476 2.46 0.25 16.79
CA SER A 476 3.83 -0.27 16.71
C SER A 476 4.83 0.79 16.24
N ALA A 477 6.13 0.48 16.36
CA ALA A 477 7.20 1.29 15.75
C ALA A 477 7.03 1.50 14.23
N THR A 478 6.22 0.67 13.57
CA THR A 478 5.93 0.73 12.12
C THR A 478 4.61 1.43 11.79
N GLY A 479 3.90 1.99 12.77
CA GLY A 479 2.59 2.63 12.53
C GLY A 479 1.42 1.64 12.46
N ALA A 480 1.64 0.34 12.70
CA ALA A 480 0.60 -0.69 12.67
C ALA A 480 -0.14 -0.79 14.01
N PRO A 481 -1.46 -1.08 14.03
CA PRO A 481 -2.18 -1.30 15.28
C PRO A 481 -1.62 -2.50 16.08
N GLN A 482 -1.77 -2.47 17.40
CA GLN A 482 -1.49 -3.63 18.25
C GLN A 482 -2.46 -4.78 17.93
N GLY A 483 -1.91 -5.94 17.61
CA GLY A 483 -2.67 -7.15 17.29
C GLY A 483 -1.78 -8.28 16.80
N LEU A 484 -2.32 -9.15 15.94
CA LEU A 484 -1.64 -10.34 15.43
C LEU A 484 -1.60 -10.26 13.90
N HIS A 485 -0.42 -10.41 13.32
CA HIS A 485 -0.23 -10.59 11.88
C HIS A 485 -0.22 -12.07 11.54
N LEU A 486 -1.01 -12.46 10.56
CA LEU A 486 -1.02 -13.77 9.93
C LEU A 486 -0.22 -13.68 8.62
N ILE A 487 1.01 -14.19 8.64
CA ILE A 487 1.97 -14.11 7.54
C ILE A 487 1.94 -15.44 6.77
N PRO A 488 1.51 -15.48 5.50
CA PRO A 488 1.57 -16.68 4.68
C PRO A 488 3.01 -17.18 4.52
N LEU A 489 3.22 -18.49 4.74
CA LEU A 489 4.51 -19.16 4.61
C LEU A 489 4.56 -19.96 3.31
N PRO A 490 5.74 -20.07 2.67
CA PRO A 490 5.92 -20.86 1.47
C PRO A 490 5.77 -22.37 1.76
N PHE A 491 5.14 -23.07 0.82
CA PHE A 491 5.30 -24.51 0.66
C PHE A 491 6.62 -24.83 -0.05
N ALA A 492 6.95 -26.12 -0.17
CA ALA A 492 8.16 -26.55 -0.83
C ALA A 492 8.21 -26.09 -2.31
N ASP A 493 7.06 -26.07 -2.98
CA ASP A 493 6.91 -25.68 -4.38
C ASP A 493 7.19 -24.19 -4.62
N ASP A 494 6.99 -23.35 -3.61
CA ASP A 494 7.26 -21.90 -3.67
C ASP A 494 8.76 -21.58 -3.59
N ILE A 495 9.55 -22.49 -3.02
CA ILE A 495 10.99 -22.27 -2.78
C ILE A 495 11.76 -22.57 -4.06
N ARG A 496 12.28 -21.51 -4.69
CA ARG A 496 13.15 -21.63 -5.86
C ARG A 496 14.59 -21.93 -5.45
N GLN A 497 15.20 -22.91 -6.12
CA GLN A 497 16.63 -23.20 -5.94
C GLN A 497 17.48 -22.09 -6.54
N ASN A 498 18.57 -21.74 -5.86
CA ASN A 498 19.56 -20.81 -6.40
C ASN A 498 20.18 -21.39 -7.69
N PRO A 499 20.53 -20.55 -8.67
CA PRO A 499 21.28 -21.01 -9.83
C PRO A 499 22.60 -21.65 -9.38
N PRO A 500 23.12 -22.67 -10.10
CA PRO A 500 24.37 -23.32 -9.75
C PRO A 500 25.51 -22.30 -9.75
N SER A 501 26.14 -22.09 -8.58
CA SER A 501 27.33 -21.27 -8.46
C SER A 501 28.57 -22.08 -8.84
N THR A 502 29.56 -21.43 -9.46
CA THR A 502 30.88 -22.02 -9.75
C THR A 502 31.67 -22.39 -8.49
N HIS A 503 31.26 -21.87 -7.33
CA HIS A 503 31.88 -22.16 -6.04
C HIS A 503 30.88 -22.85 -5.11
N GLU A 504 31.32 -23.92 -4.43
CA GLU A 504 30.53 -24.60 -3.40
C GLU A 504 30.26 -23.70 -2.17
N VAL A 505 31.16 -22.75 -1.90
CA VAL A 505 31.03 -21.74 -0.85
C VAL A 505 30.93 -20.36 -1.48
N PRO A 506 29.96 -19.52 -1.09
CA PRO A 506 29.89 -18.14 -1.55
C PRO A 506 31.18 -17.38 -1.22
N LEU A 507 31.73 -16.65 -2.20
CA LEU A 507 32.91 -15.82 -1.98
C LEU A 507 32.61 -14.76 -0.90
N ARG A 508 33.41 -14.76 0.16
CA ARG A 508 33.27 -13.79 1.25
C ARG A 508 34.23 -12.63 1.06
N ALA A 509 33.77 -11.42 1.38
CA ALA A 509 34.60 -10.24 1.40
C ALA A 509 35.69 -10.36 2.50
N PRO A 510 36.95 -9.97 2.24
CA PRO A 510 37.97 -9.84 3.28
C PRO A 510 37.60 -8.80 4.33
N ASP A 511 38.11 -8.94 5.55
CA ASP A 511 37.82 -8.02 6.67
C ASP A 511 38.20 -6.57 6.33
N GLU A 512 39.31 -6.34 5.62
CA GLU A 512 39.71 -5.00 5.15
C GLU A 512 38.62 -4.31 4.32
N LEU A 513 37.93 -5.08 3.46
CA LEU A 513 36.88 -4.56 2.59
C LEU A 513 35.58 -4.31 3.36
N VAL A 514 35.28 -5.15 4.35
CA VAL A 514 34.14 -5.00 5.26
C VAL A 514 34.32 -3.76 6.12
N ASP A 515 35.51 -3.56 6.70
CA ASP A 515 35.81 -2.43 7.56
C ASP A 515 35.81 -1.11 6.79
N ALA A 516 36.32 -1.10 5.55
CA ALA A 516 36.22 0.06 4.67
C ALA A 516 34.76 0.43 4.29
N MET A 517 33.82 -0.52 4.32
CA MET A 517 32.40 -0.27 4.02
C MET A 517 31.62 0.28 5.24
N ARG A 518 32.05 -0.01 6.48
CA ARG A 518 31.38 0.47 7.71
C ARG A 518 31.16 1.99 7.75
N PRO A 519 32.15 2.87 7.48
CA PRO A 519 31.93 4.31 7.53
C PRO A 519 30.93 4.78 6.48
N ILE A 520 30.92 4.18 5.28
CA ILE A 520 29.96 4.48 4.22
C ILE A 520 28.53 4.21 4.72
N ILE A 521 28.29 3.03 5.31
CA ILE A 521 26.97 2.66 5.84
C ILE A 521 26.55 3.62 6.97
N GLN A 522 27.46 3.94 7.90
CA GLN A 522 27.17 4.83 9.04
C GLN A 522 26.74 6.23 8.59
N GLN A 523 27.39 6.79 7.55
CA GLN A 523 27.08 8.14 7.04
C GLN A 523 25.83 8.17 6.14
N LEU A 524 25.47 7.04 5.53
CA LEU A 524 24.26 6.91 4.70
C LEU A 524 23.01 6.50 5.48
N ASN A 525 23.11 6.30 6.79
CA ASN A 525 21.94 6.07 7.63
C ASN A 525 20.94 7.22 7.52
N LEU A 526 19.67 6.86 7.38
CA LEU A 526 18.57 7.81 7.38
C LEU A 526 18.51 8.54 8.75
N PRO A 527 18.00 9.79 8.79
CA PRO A 527 17.79 10.48 10.06
C PRO A 527 17.00 9.62 11.06
N LYS A 528 17.49 9.52 12.30
CA LYS A 528 16.96 8.64 13.36
C LYS A 528 17.08 7.13 13.10
N GLY A 529 17.75 6.71 12.03
CA GLY A 529 17.93 5.28 11.68
C GLY A 529 16.65 4.56 11.27
N ILE A 530 15.56 5.29 10.98
CA ILE A 530 14.24 4.72 10.71
C ILE A 530 13.84 4.99 9.26
N TYR A 531 13.50 3.93 8.54
CA TYR A 531 12.84 4.02 7.24
C TYR A 531 11.35 4.28 7.43
N ASP A 532 10.85 5.35 6.80
CA ASP A 532 9.45 5.75 6.86
C ASP A 532 8.83 5.62 5.46
N PRO A 533 7.99 4.60 5.21
CA PRO A 533 7.36 4.36 3.92
C PRO A 533 6.46 5.51 3.44
N SER A 534 5.93 6.34 4.36
CA SER A 534 5.02 7.44 4.01
C SER A 534 5.70 8.54 3.18
N LYS A 535 7.03 8.66 3.28
CA LYS A 535 7.84 9.66 2.57
C LYS A 535 8.05 9.36 1.09
N TYR A 536 7.72 8.14 0.65
CA TYR A 536 7.98 7.63 -0.69
C TYR A 536 6.67 7.23 -1.37
N PRO A 537 5.87 8.19 -1.85
CA PRO A 537 4.66 7.89 -2.62
C PRO A 537 5.02 7.25 -3.97
N ASN A 538 4.09 6.49 -4.57
CA ASN A 538 4.28 5.87 -5.88
C ASN A 538 4.35 6.96 -6.98
N PRO A 539 5.50 7.17 -7.66
CA PRO A 539 5.67 8.26 -8.62
C PRO A 539 4.72 8.17 -9.81
N SER A 540 4.49 6.96 -10.35
CA SER A 540 3.61 6.75 -11.49
C SER A 540 2.15 7.08 -11.17
N LEU A 541 1.68 6.73 -9.96
CA LEU A 541 0.34 7.10 -9.51
C LEU A 541 0.22 8.61 -9.28
N GLN A 542 1.19 9.22 -8.59
CA GLN A 542 1.19 10.67 -8.38
C GLN A 542 1.18 11.42 -9.71
N TRP A 543 1.97 10.95 -10.68
CA TRP A 543 2.00 11.52 -12.02
C TRP A 543 0.67 11.39 -12.75
N HIS A 544 0.11 10.18 -12.77
CA HIS A 544 -1.19 9.91 -13.40
C HIS A 544 -2.28 10.86 -12.87
N TYR A 545 -2.37 10.98 -11.55
CA TYR A 545 -3.37 11.82 -10.91
C TYR A 545 -3.09 13.31 -11.03
N ARG A 546 -1.81 13.72 -11.06
CA ARG A 546 -1.44 15.11 -11.33
C ARG A 546 -1.82 15.55 -12.74
N ILE A 547 -1.65 14.67 -13.73
CA ILE A 547 -2.11 14.93 -15.10
C ILE A 547 -3.64 15.02 -15.15
N LEU A 548 -4.36 14.07 -14.52
CA LEU A 548 -5.82 14.12 -14.48
C LEU A 548 -6.34 15.41 -13.83
N GLN A 549 -5.70 15.86 -12.77
CA GLN A 549 -6.01 17.12 -12.12
C GLN A 549 -5.78 18.32 -13.05
N ALA A 550 -4.64 18.34 -13.75
CA ALA A 550 -4.33 19.42 -14.69
C ALA A 550 -5.36 19.47 -15.85
N LEU A 551 -5.71 18.30 -16.40
CA LEU A 551 -6.74 18.18 -17.44
C LEU A 551 -8.13 18.58 -16.95
N ALA A 552 -8.52 18.22 -15.73
CA ALA A 552 -9.82 18.57 -15.17
C ALA A 552 -9.94 20.08 -14.87
N LEU A 553 -8.84 20.71 -14.44
CA LEU A 553 -8.82 22.12 -14.05
C LEU A 553 -8.43 23.06 -15.19
N ASP A 554 -8.17 22.54 -16.39
CA ASP A 554 -7.59 23.28 -17.52
C ASP A 554 -6.27 24.01 -17.15
N ASP A 555 -5.51 23.45 -16.21
CA ASP A 555 -4.20 23.95 -15.78
C ASP A 555 -3.09 23.44 -16.73
N GLU A 556 -1.93 24.10 -16.74
CA GLU A 556 -0.75 23.65 -17.50
C GLU A 556 -0.30 22.24 -17.03
N ILE A 557 -0.21 21.31 -17.98
CA ILE A 557 0.24 19.95 -17.70
C ILE A 557 1.74 20.00 -17.37
N PRO A 558 2.17 19.56 -16.19
CA PRO A 558 3.59 19.52 -15.87
C PRO A 558 4.35 18.64 -16.88
N GLU A 559 5.61 18.97 -17.17
CA GLU A 559 6.44 18.17 -18.07
C GLU A 559 7.17 17.00 -17.38
N GLN A 560 7.48 17.16 -16.08
CA GLN A 560 8.28 16.18 -15.32
C GLN A 560 7.62 15.78 -14.00
N PRO A 561 7.61 14.48 -13.66
CA PRO A 561 7.13 14.00 -12.36
C PRO A 561 8.15 14.28 -11.24
N GLU A 562 7.66 14.61 -10.04
CA GLU A 562 8.48 14.61 -8.83
C GLU A 562 8.61 13.18 -8.29
N ASP A 563 9.77 12.55 -8.51
CA ASP A 563 10.04 11.20 -8.01
C ASP A 563 10.93 11.23 -6.75
N ARG A 564 10.32 10.93 -5.60
CA ARG A 564 11.00 10.84 -4.30
C ARG A 564 11.76 9.54 -4.07
N THR A 565 11.58 8.54 -4.93
CA THR A 565 12.28 7.25 -4.86
C THR A 565 13.69 7.32 -5.45
N ILE A 566 13.98 8.33 -6.29
CA ILE A 566 15.31 8.56 -6.84
C ILE A 566 16.30 8.92 -5.71
N PRO A 567 17.42 8.18 -5.57
CA PRO A 567 18.45 8.52 -4.59
C PRO A 567 19.01 9.93 -4.81
N LYS A 568 19.27 10.65 -3.72
CA LYS A 568 19.85 12.01 -3.77
C LYS A 568 21.35 11.95 -4.07
N PHE A 569 21.73 11.56 -5.29
CA PHE A 569 23.13 11.31 -5.69
C PHE A 569 24.11 12.41 -5.27
N ARG A 570 23.76 13.69 -5.48
CA ARG A 570 24.61 14.83 -5.06
C ARG A 570 24.85 14.88 -3.55
N GLN A 571 23.86 14.52 -2.74
CA GLN A 571 23.99 14.51 -1.28
C GLN A 571 24.76 13.28 -0.80
N ILE A 572 24.56 12.14 -1.46
CA ILE A 572 25.30 10.90 -1.21
C ILE A 572 26.79 11.14 -1.50
N ASP A 573 27.12 11.65 -2.69
CA ASP A 573 28.50 11.95 -3.10
C ASP A 573 29.19 12.95 -2.16
N LYS A 574 28.48 14.01 -1.75
CA LYS A 574 29.00 14.97 -0.77
C LYS A 574 29.29 14.35 0.61
N ARG A 575 28.56 13.31 1.00
CA ARG A 575 28.75 12.65 2.30
C ARG A 575 29.88 11.64 2.26
N VAL A 576 29.80 10.68 1.33
CA VAL A 576 30.66 9.48 1.33
C VAL A 576 31.58 9.37 0.10
N GLY A 577 31.70 10.41 -0.71
CA GLY A 577 32.42 10.36 -1.99
C GLY A 577 33.89 9.92 -1.82
N SER A 578 34.60 10.46 -0.83
CA SER A 578 35.98 10.09 -0.50
C SER A 578 36.12 8.62 -0.10
N GLU A 579 35.28 8.18 0.82
CA GLU A 579 35.24 6.83 1.38
C GLU A 579 34.87 5.80 0.31
N THR A 580 33.98 6.17 -0.61
CA THR A 580 33.58 5.31 -1.74
C THR A 580 34.74 5.10 -2.72
N ILE A 581 35.52 6.15 -3.02
CA ILE A 581 36.70 6.05 -3.88
C ILE A 581 37.77 5.19 -3.20
N GLU A 582 37.98 5.36 -1.90
CA GLU A 582 38.92 4.54 -1.12
C GLU A 582 38.50 3.08 -1.08
N TRP A 583 37.23 2.80 -0.79
CA TRP A 583 36.66 1.45 -0.81
C TRP A 583 36.84 0.78 -2.17
N GLY A 584 36.66 1.52 -3.27
CA GLY A 584 36.90 1.03 -4.63
C GLY A 584 38.35 0.61 -4.87
N LYS A 585 39.33 1.34 -4.32
CA LYS A 585 40.76 0.95 -4.40
C LYS A 585 41.06 -0.31 -3.58
N VAL A 586 40.47 -0.43 -2.38
CA VAL A 586 40.59 -1.63 -1.53
C VAL A 586 39.99 -2.84 -2.24
N LEU A 587 38.81 -2.68 -2.87
CA LEU A 587 38.18 -3.73 -3.67
C LEU A 587 39.07 -4.19 -4.82
N GLU A 588 39.65 -3.24 -5.59
CA GLU A 588 40.51 -3.59 -6.71
C GLU A 588 41.77 -4.34 -6.27
N LYS A 589 42.37 -3.93 -5.15
CA LYS A 589 43.52 -4.62 -4.54
C LYS A 589 43.13 -6.04 -4.09
N ALA A 590 42.03 -6.18 -3.36
CA ALA A 590 41.53 -7.47 -2.88
C ALA A 590 41.18 -8.42 -4.04
N TYR A 591 40.58 -7.88 -5.11
CA TYR A 591 40.24 -8.67 -6.29
C TYR A 591 41.48 -9.14 -7.06
N LYS A 592 42.51 -8.28 -7.23
CA LYS A 592 43.79 -8.68 -7.84
C LYS A 592 44.50 -9.75 -7.03
N GLN A 593 44.47 -9.66 -5.70
CA GLN A 593 45.01 -10.70 -4.83
C GLN A 593 44.26 -12.02 -4.99
N TYR A 594 42.92 -11.98 -4.99
CA TYR A 594 42.10 -13.17 -5.23
C TYR A 594 42.38 -13.82 -6.59
N GLN A 595 42.54 -13.02 -7.65
CA GLN A 595 42.92 -13.51 -8.98
C GLN A 595 44.30 -14.17 -9.01
N ALA A 596 45.27 -13.62 -8.27
CA ALA A 596 46.61 -14.20 -8.18
C ALA A 596 46.60 -15.54 -7.41
N GLU A 597 45.75 -15.65 -6.38
CA GLU A 597 45.60 -16.86 -5.56
C GLU A 597 44.74 -17.93 -6.26
N ASN A 598 43.84 -17.54 -7.17
CA ASN A 598 42.90 -18.44 -7.85
C ASN A 598 42.87 -18.19 -9.38
N PRO A 599 43.95 -18.55 -10.11
CA PRO A 599 44.05 -18.31 -11.55
C PRO A 599 43.00 -19.07 -12.39
N ASP A 600 42.50 -20.21 -11.89
CA ASP A 600 41.48 -21.03 -12.57
C ASP A 600 40.03 -20.57 -12.28
N ALA A 601 39.83 -19.65 -11.33
CA ALA A 601 38.51 -19.15 -10.92
C ALA A 601 38.03 -17.95 -11.74
N VAL A 602 38.83 -17.48 -12.71
CA VAL A 602 38.49 -16.31 -13.52
C VAL A 602 37.57 -16.73 -14.68
N PRO A 603 36.33 -16.21 -14.76
CA PRO A 603 35.52 -16.38 -15.95
C PRO A 603 36.20 -15.62 -17.10
N THR A 604 36.71 -16.35 -18.09
CA THR A 604 37.11 -15.79 -19.38
C THR A 604 35.86 -15.30 -20.12
N GLY A 605 35.39 -14.09 -19.77
CA GLY A 605 34.44 -13.35 -20.61
C GLY A 605 33.29 -12.68 -19.89
N SER A 606 33.52 -11.44 -19.45
CA SER A 606 32.54 -10.36 -19.64
C SER A 606 33.30 -9.05 -19.70
N LYS A 607 33.97 -8.81 -20.83
CA LYS A 607 34.33 -7.44 -21.21
C LYS A 607 33.05 -6.72 -21.61
N ARG A 608 32.37 -6.08 -20.66
CA ARG A 608 31.60 -4.88 -21.03
C ARG A 608 32.60 -3.77 -21.29
N ALA A 609 32.97 -3.64 -22.55
CA ALA A 609 33.63 -2.46 -23.06
C ALA A 609 32.73 -1.25 -22.79
N THR A 610 33.23 -0.32 -21.99
CA THR A 610 32.79 1.07 -22.00
C THR A 610 33.17 1.67 -23.35
N THR A 611 32.20 1.81 -24.25
CA THR A 611 32.36 2.56 -25.49
C THR A 611 32.25 4.06 -25.16
N ASN A 612 33.38 4.73 -25.03
CA ASN A 612 33.52 6.14 -25.42
C ASN A 612 34.34 6.18 -26.71
N GLY A 613 33.83 6.89 -27.70
CA GLY A 613 34.15 6.69 -29.11
C GLY A 613 35.57 7.04 -29.54
N ALA A 614 36.03 6.32 -30.57
CA ALA A 614 36.82 6.83 -31.67
C ALA A 614 36.83 5.79 -32.80
N ALA A 615 36.62 6.27 -34.02
CA ALA A 615 36.60 5.49 -35.24
C ALA A 615 37.96 4.79 -35.52
N GLY A 616 37.92 3.58 -36.08
CA GLY A 616 39.10 2.87 -36.53
C GLY A 616 38.76 1.59 -37.27
N SER A 617 39.03 1.60 -38.58
CA SER A 617 38.72 0.62 -39.61
C SER A 617 38.96 -0.86 -39.30
N SER A 618 38.03 -1.67 -39.79
CA SER A 618 38.09 -3.13 -39.93
C SER A 618 39.25 -3.62 -40.80
N SER A 619 40.06 -4.54 -40.28
CA SER A 619 40.78 -5.51 -41.11
C SER A 619 40.59 -6.93 -40.54
N ALA A 620 40.08 -7.80 -41.41
CA ALA A 620 39.87 -9.21 -41.14
C ALA A 620 41.22 -9.95 -41.09
N ALA A 621 41.46 -10.73 -40.04
CA ALA A 621 42.59 -11.65 -39.96
C ALA A 621 42.17 -12.98 -39.32
N THR A 622 41.85 -13.93 -40.20
CA THR A 622 42.22 -15.36 -40.18
C THR A 622 42.32 -16.09 -38.83
N LYS A 623 41.33 -16.94 -38.54
CA LYS A 623 41.37 -18.02 -37.54
C LYS A 623 42.58 -18.93 -37.80
N LYS A 624 43.62 -18.85 -36.95
CA LYS A 624 44.55 -19.96 -36.70
C LYS A 624 44.07 -20.70 -35.46
N VAL A 625 43.69 -21.96 -35.63
CA VAL A 625 43.46 -22.90 -34.53
C VAL A 625 44.82 -23.16 -33.89
N LYS A 626 45.00 -22.72 -32.64
CA LYS A 626 46.11 -23.14 -31.78
C LYS A 626 45.58 -24.24 -30.87
N THR A 627 46.06 -25.45 -31.10
CA THR A 627 45.95 -26.59 -30.19
C THR A 627 46.84 -26.32 -28.98
N ASP A 628 46.25 -26.04 -27.83
CA ASP A 628 46.97 -26.07 -26.55
C ASP A 628 46.61 -27.38 -25.84
N ALA A 629 47.61 -28.26 -25.75
CA ALA A 629 47.65 -29.41 -24.86
C ALA A 629 48.22 -28.95 -23.52
N ALA A 630 47.47 -29.15 -22.43
CA ALA A 630 47.96 -29.33 -21.06
C ALA A 630 46.76 -29.35 -20.08
N GLY A 631 46.30 -30.54 -19.73
CA GLY A 631 45.36 -30.77 -18.62
C GLY A 631 45.57 -32.19 -18.12
N GLY A 632 46.60 -32.39 -17.30
CA GLY A 632 46.94 -33.71 -16.75
C GLY A 632 45.82 -34.22 -15.85
N THR A 633 45.27 -35.38 -16.16
CA THR A 633 44.23 -36.04 -15.38
C THR A 633 44.82 -36.55 -14.04
N ASN A 634 44.23 -36.16 -12.91
CA ASN A 634 44.71 -36.51 -11.57
C ASN A 634 44.44 -37.99 -11.22
N GLU A 635 45.41 -38.66 -10.59
CA GLU A 635 45.32 -40.10 -10.20
C GLU A 635 44.11 -40.40 -9.28
N GLU A 636 43.75 -39.46 -8.40
CA GLU A 636 42.61 -39.61 -7.48
C GLU A 636 41.27 -39.63 -8.21
N GLU A 637 41.12 -38.88 -9.31
CA GLU A 637 39.90 -38.85 -10.11
C GLU A 637 39.71 -40.16 -10.87
N ILE A 638 40.79 -40.70 -11.44
CA ILE A 638 40.76 -41.99 -12.13
C ILE A 638 40.49 -43.14 -11.14
N ARG A 639 41.02 -43.07 -9.92
CA ARG A 639 40.71 -44.06 -8.86
C ARG A 639 39.24 -44.02 -8.44
N LYS A 640 38.63 -42.83 -8.33
CA LYS A 640 37.19 -42.67 -8.06
C LYS A 640 36.32 -43.19 -9.21
N LEU A 641 36.73 -42.96 -10.46
CA LEU A 641 36.02 -43.45 -11.64
C LEU A 641 36.14 -44.98 -11.78
N TRP A 642 37.28 -45.56 -11.39
CA TRP A 642 37.49 -47.00 -11.33
C TRP A 642 36.57 -47.66 -10.30
N GLN A 643 36.52 -47.14 -9.08
CA GLN A 643 35.61 -47.63 -8.03
C GLN A 643 34.13 -47.58 -8.43
N LYS A 644 33.77 -46.68 -9.35
CA LYS A 644 32.41 -46.55 -9.90
C LYS A 644 32.17 -47.37 -11.18
N GLY A 645 33.18 -48.08 -11.69
CA GLY A 645 33.10 -48.84 -12.95
C GLY A 645 32.91 -47.97 -14.20
N GLN A 646 33.39 -46.72 -14.17
CA GLN A 646 33.12 -45.71 -15.20
C GLN A 646 34.34 -45.29 -16.04
N LEU A 647 35.45 -46.04 -15.98
CA LEU A 647 36.66 -45.73 -16.74
C LEU A 647 36.42 -45.65 -18.25
N ALA A 648 35.53 -46.49 -18.78
CA ALA A 648 35.18 -46.52 -20.20
C ALA A 648 34.52 -45.23 -20.72
N LYS A 649 34.08 -44.32 -19.84
CA LYS A 649 33.48 -43.03 -20.21
C LYS A 649 34.52 -41.96 -20.57
N LEU A 650 35.76 -42.09 -20.12
CA LEU A 650 36.84 -41.15 -20.44
C LEU A 650 37.20 -41.20 -21.93
N THR A 651 37.68 -40.11 -22.49
CA THR A 651 38.14 -40.07 -23.89
C THR A 651 39.45 -40.82 -24.06
N VAL A 652 39.74 -41.29 -25.28
CA VAL A 652 41.00 -42.00 -25.57
C VAL A 652 42.21 -41.10 -25.33
N ALA A 653 42.07 -39.78 -25.48
CA ALA A 653 43.13 -38.81 -25.22
C ALA A 653 43.48 -38.75 -23.72
N GLU A 654 42.48 -38.61 -22.85
CA GLU A 654 42.66 -38.57 -21.38
C GLU A 654 43.26 -39.88 -20.85
N LEU A 655 42.80 -41.03 -21.36
CA LEU A 655 43.34 -42.34 -20.97
C LEU A 655 44.81 -42.49 -21.40
N LYS A 656 45.18 -41.98 -22.57
CA LYS A 656 46.57 -42.02 -23.07
C LYS A 656 47.48 -41.06 -22.31
N ASP A 657 46.99 -39.88 -21.94
CA ASP A 657 47.75 -38.91 -21.15
C ASP A 657 48.05 -39.43 -19.74
N PHE A 658 47.08 -40.12 -19.13
CA PHE A 658 47.30 -40.81 -17.85
C PHE A 658 48.31 -41.95 -17.97
N CYS A 659 48.15 -42.80 -18.99
CA CYS A 659 49.10 -43.88 -19.28
C CYS A 659 50.52 -43.35 -19.53
N ALA A 660 50.68 -42.25 -20.27
CA ALA A 660 51.96 -41.61 -20.49
C ALA A 660 52.60 -41.09 -19.19
N THR A 661 51.78 -40.51 -18.30
CA THR A 661 52.23 -40.01 -16.99
C THR A 661 52.66 -41.14 -16.05
N LYS A 662 51.98 -42.29 -16.09
CA LYS A 662 52.26 -43.46 -15.24
C LYS A 662 53.14 -44.53 -15.89
N LYS A 663 53.67 -44.24 -17.09
CA LYS A 663 54.51 -45.16 -17.90
C LYS A 663 53.83 -46.49 -18.24
N ILE A 664 52.52 -46.47 -18.45
CA ILE A 664 51.71 -47.61 -18.91
C ILE A 664 51.71 -47.62 -20.45
N PRO A 665 51.85 -48.77 -21.14
CA PRO A 665 51.80 -48.85 -22.60
C PRO A 665 50.50 -48.31 -23.21
N VAL A 666 50.60 -47.38 -24.16
CA VAL A 666 49.47 -46.66 -24.81
C VAL A 666 48.97 -47.28 -26.13
N ALA A 667 49.53 -48.40 -26.56
CA ALA A 667 49.18 -49.05 -27.83
C ALA A 667 47.93 -49.92 -27.71
N GLY A 668 46.98 -49.81 -28.65
CA GLY A 668 45.77 -50.64 -28.69
C GLY A 668 44.47 -49.87 -28.86
N LYS A 669 43.36 -50.59 -28.85
CA LYS A 669 42.00 -50.03 -28.83
C LYS A 669 41.69 -49.48 -27.43
N LYS A 670 40.62 -48.67 -27.33
CA LYS A 670 40.20 -48.04 -26.06
C LYS A 670 40.00 -49.06 -24.93
N ALA A 671 39.43 -50.23 -25.24
CA ALA A 671 39.22 -51.31 -24.28
C ALA A 671 40.55 -51.81 -23.67
N ASP A 672 41.55 -52.08 -24.51
CA ASP A 672 42.89 -52.54 -24.09
C ASP A 672 43.62 -51.52 -23.19
N ILE A 673 43.36 -50.22 -23.38
CA ILE A 673 43.94 -49.16 -22.56
C ILE A 673 43.22 -49.08 -21.20
N VAL A 674 41.89 -49.24 -21.18
CA VAL A 674 41.10 -49.29 -19.94
C VAL A 674 41.51 -50.50 -19.10
N GLU A 675 41.59 -51.68 -19.70
CA GLU A 675 41.99 -52.93 -19.01
C GLU A 675 43.37 -52.80 -18.35
N ARG A 676 44.36 -52.19 -19.03
CA ARG A 676 45.69 -51.97 -18.43
C ARG A 676 45.70 -50.95 -17.30
N ILE A 677 44.82 -49.94 -17.35
CA ILE A 677 44.69 -48.99 -16.24
C ILE A 677 44.02 -49.67 -15.05
N GLU A 678 43.04 -50.55 -15.30
CA GLU A 678 42.39 -51.38 -14.27
C GLU A 678 43.41 -52.34 -13.62
N GLU A 679 44.18 -53.09 -14.42
CA GLU A 679 45.26 -53.96 -13.92
C GLU A 679 46.32 -53.18 -13.13
N TRP A 680 46.66 -51.96 -13.56
CA TRP A 680 47.62 -51.12 -12.85
C TRP A 680 47.07 -50.61 -11.51
N LEU A 681 45.77 -50.29 -11.44
CA LEU A 681 45.11 -49.86 -10.20
C LEU A 681 44.85 -51.02 -9.24
N GLU A 682 44.67 -52.25 -9.74
CA GLU A 682 44.53 -53.46 -8.91
C GLU A 682 45.85 -53.89 -8.26
N ASN A 683 46.97 -53.67 -8.96
CA ASN A 683 48.31 -54.03 -8.47
C ASN A 683 48.92 -52.99 -7.50
N LYS A 684 48.17 -51.98 -7.06
CA LYS A 684 48.66 -50.80 -6.34
C LYS A 684 47.77 -50.39 -5.15
#